data_AF-A0A3C0B4P8-F1
#
_entry.id   AF-A0A3C0B4P8-F1
#
_cell.length_a   1.000
_cell.length_b   1.000
_cell.length_c   1.000
_cell.angle_alpha   90.00
_cell.angle_beta   90.00
_cell.angle_gamma   90.00
#
_symmetry.space_group_name_H-M   'P 1'
#
loop_
_entity.id
_entity.type
_entity.pdbx_description
1 polymer ?
#
loop_
_entity_poly.entity_id
_entity_poly.type
_entity_poly.pdbx_seq_one_letter_code
_entity_poly.pdbx_strand_id
1 'polypeptide(L)'
;MELEQLNSALKAHDLELVIGLETHVRLNTKTKLFCSCPNQEIETPNENICSVCTGQMGVLPAINKEAIIKAIYFGKAVDSSFSNEIISWDRKHYEYPDNPKNIQITQFHNPIIPDGHVSCYRNDGTQFTVNLTQVHIEEDAAKLVHEKKISLVDFNKAGVPLIEIVTEPCIRNIEDASTYAQYIQRIVQNLGISEANLEKGEFKSDVSVSLRRKHSYELNPRTEIKNLNSFKFMVEALKEEVEKQFNYFIENAAFRPDQTTVLWDADLKQTKTMRKKEFEADYRFISEPDLPFVNIKAEIEAIKVDTTALPYAVESILINGGVLPQDAKFFTADKLRSQTFVEINNEIKDPSFVAKTLANNIKPEDYGKINSIAQLTDIFKLFKAEKITAVLVQNGITGYLKDRTFDYNKYFEENTISEDKIQEVIAKVISENEAVANDIKAGDQGKAGILVGKVLGIIGKGANGKVIRQIILDQLGAAAVLENEQASETISKETVLENKEVQEETFPEIPIIIKDTYRTHKISQLAEENIQEEVLLSGWVASVRDHGELMFIDLRDSSYEIFQVRISRESFPNIDELVKLKPESVISVKGIVVGRNEDDYNAGLRTGKIELETSVLEILNLSKTLPFEIKRAAKTNEAIRFQYKFLDHRNEEVRRAIVNRHKVIKLLRDILDEEEFLEIETPILSAGTDEGAREFIVPTRKGSGLFYTLPQAPQQFKQMLMVSGYEKYFQIARCFRDEDSRGDRQPEFTQLDMEMAYGSMQQIIDLNTKLFNEVVKKIYGNKWILRPFEVITYKDAMDFYGCDRPDLRYGLKMQDITEIVKETTFQVFSKPIEEGGIVKCIKVSAQEQGNKRMSKGQIENLTAIAQQHGLGGLAYIIVNEDELQSPIIKFLGEDIAAG
;
A
#
# COMPACT_ATOMS: atom_id res chain seq x y z
N MET A 1 6.55 15.00 30.60
CA MET A 1 6.05 16.39 30.47
C MET A 1 4.53 16.38 30.56
N GLU A 2 3.85 17.46 30.98
CA GLU A 2 2.41 17.56 30.73
C GLU A 2 2.11 17.78 29.26
N LEU A 3 0.91 17.41 28.79
CA LEU A 3 0.59 17.39 27.36
C LEU A 3 0.69 18.78 26.71
N GLU A 4 0.21 19.82 27.40
CA GLU A 4 0.35 21.22 26.98
C GLU A 4 1.82 21.66 26.87
N GLN A 5 2.67 21.18 27.79
CA GLN A 5 4.10 21.47 27.78
C GLN A 5 4.78 20.79 26.60
N LEU A 6 4.43 19.53 26.30
CA LEU A 6 4.96 18.77 25.17
C LEU A 6 4.56 19.44 23.84
N ASN A 7 3.29 19.80 23.68
CA ASN A 7 2.80 20.49 22.49
C ASN A 7 3.51 21.85 22.28
N SER A 8 3.71 22.61 23.37
CA SER A 8 4.44 23.88 23.33
C SER A 8 5.91 23.68 22.96
N ALA A 9 6.55 22.63 23.48
CA ALA A 9 7.94 22.31 23.19
C ALA A 9 8.16 21.86 21.73
N LEU A 10 7.27 21.03 21.19
CA LEU A 10 7.28 20.64 19.77
C LEU A 10 7.16 21.87 18.86
N LYS A 11 6.21 22.77 19.17
CA LYS A 11 6.00 24.01 18.43
C LYS A 11 7.22 24.94 18.50
N ALA A 12 7.88 25.02 19.65
CA ALA A 12 9.10 25.82 19.82
C ALA A 12 10.29 25.32 18.96
N HIS A 13 10.28 24.04 18.57
CA HIS A 13 11.33 23.41 17.75
C HIS A 13 10.91 23.22 16.29
N ASP A 14 9.80 23.84 15.88
CA ASP A 14 9.22 23.71 14.53
C ASP A 14 8.99 22.25 14.10
N LEU A 15 8.55 21.44 15.07
CA LEU A 15 8.18 20.04 14.86
C LEU A 15 6.67 19.90 14.79
N GLU A 16 6.22 19.00 13.92
CA GLU A 16 4.83 18.55 13.85
C GLU A 16 4.72 17.04 14.07
N LEU A 17 3.62 16.66 14.71
CA LEU A 17 3.26 15.29 14.99
C LEU A 17 2.55 14.67 13.80
N VAL A 18 2.88 13.44 13.45
CA VAL A 18 2.22 12.69 12.38
C VAL A 18 1.75 11.35 12.95
N ILE A 19 0.43 11.20 13.07
CA ILE A 19 -0.21 9.98 13.58
C ILE A 19 -1.07 9.34 12.49
N GLY A 20 -1.01 8.01 12.40
CA GLY A 20 -1.96 7.15 11.68
C GLY A 20 -2.42 6.00 12.56
N LEU A 21 -3.61 5.47 12.31
CA LEU A 21 -4.22 4.38 13.06
C LEU A 21 -4.57 3.22 12.14
N GLU A 22 -4.44 2.02 12.69
CA GLU A 22 -4.86 0.76 12.08
C GLU A 22 -5.84 0.10 13.04
N THR A 23 -7.12 0.09 12.68
CA THR A 23 -8.20 -0.33 13.58
C THR A 23 -8.88 -1.58 13.07
N HIS A 24 -8.79 -2.67 13.82
CA HIS A 24 -9.47 -3.92 13.55
C HIS A 24 -10.81 -3.96 14.30
N VAL A 25 -11.90 -4.18 13.56
CA VAL A 25 -13.25 -4.32 14.10
C VAL A 25 -13.81 -5.68 13.72
N ARG A 26 -14.15 -6.49 14.74
CA ARG A 26 -14.81 -7.79 14.55
C ARG A 26 -16.25 -7.60 14.12
N LEU A 27 -16.63 -8.21 13.01
CA LEU A 27 -18.01 -8.17 12.53
C LEU A 27 -18.88 -9.16 13.33
N ASN A 28 -20.05 -8.72 13.78
CA ASN A 28 -21.02 -9.55 14.51
C ASN A 28 -21.91 -10.39 13.56
N THR A 29 -21.30 -11.07 12.59
CA THR A 29 -21.99 -12.00 11.67
C THR A 29 -22.42 -13.29 12.37
N LYS A 30 -23.33 -14.05 11.76
CA LYS A 30 -23.74 -15.37 12.29
C LYS A 30 -22.66 -16.44 12.15
N THR A 31 -22.00 -16.48 10.99
CA THR A 31 -20.95 -17.45 10.67
C THR A 31 -19.60 -16.76 10.47
N LYS A 32 -18.52 -17.55 10.49
CA LYS A 32 -17.17 -17.11 10.15
C LYS A 32 -17.07 -16.57 8.71
N LEU A 33 -15.94 -15.95 8.37
CA LEU A 33 -15.76 -15.23 7.10
C LEU A 33 -15.76 -16.19 5.89
N PHE A 34 -15.13 -17.34 6.04
CA PHE A 34 -14.91 -18.29 4.95
C PHE A 34 -15.48 -19.69 5.19
N CYS A 35 -16.23 -19.89 6.28
CA CYS A 35 -16.83 -21.18 6.60
C CYS A 35 -18.15 -21.03 7.39
N SER A 36 -18.87 -22.13 7.56
CA SER A 36 -20.19 -22.15 8.22
C SER A 36 -20.11 -22.28 9.75
N CYS A 37 -18.92 -22.26 10.36
CA CYS A 37 -18.78 -22.29 11.82
C CYS A 37 -19.45 -21.05 12.46
N PRO A 38 -20.07 -21.19 13.64
CA PRO A 38 -20.60 -20.06 14.39
C PRO A 38 -19.51 -19.02 14.70
N ASN A 39 -19.85 -17.74 14.52
CA ASN A 39 -19.04 -16.62 15.00
C ASN A 39 -19.49 -16.20 16.42
N GLN A 40 -19.55 -17.17 17.32
CA GLN A 40 -19.90 -16.96 18.73
C GLN A 40 -18.69 -17.26 19.60
N GLU A 41 -18.47 -16.41 20.60
CA GLU A 41 -17.46 -16.65 21.63
C GLU A 41 -17.93 -17.75 22.59
N ILE A 42 -17.07 -18.71 22.87
CA ILE A 42 -17.34 -19.87 23.73
C ILE A 42 -16.15 -20.13 24.64
N GLU A 43 -16.40 -20.75 25.80
CA GLU A 43 -15.35 -21.04 26.79
C GLU A 43 -14.54 -22.29 26.45
N THR A 44 -15.16 -23.30 25.83
CA THR A 44 -14.47 -24.55 25.44
C THR A 44 -13.54 -24.30 24.26
N PRO A 45 -12.22 -24.56 24.36
CA PRO A 45 -11.30 -24.42 23.24
C PRO A 45 -11.63 -25.36 22.08
N ASN A 46 -11.41 -24.89 20.85
CA ASN A 46 -11.48 -25.70 19.63
C ASN A 46 -12.83 -26.43 19.40
N GLU A 47 -13.96 -25.82 19.77
CA GLU A 47 -15.31 -26.36 19.56
C GLU A 47 -16.02 -25.69 18.35
N ASN A 48 -15.84 -24.38 18.15
CA ASN A 48 -16.38 -23.64 16.98
C ASN A 48 -15.43 -23.69 15.78
N ILE A 49 -15.02 -24.89 15.37
CA ILE A 49 -14.04 -25.11 14.31
C ILE A 49 -14.55 -26.08 13.24
N CYS A 50 -13.94 -26.03 12.06
CA CYS A 50 -14.14 -26.99 10.99
C CYS A 50 -12.85 -27.14 10.18
N SER A 51 -12.86 -28.04 9.21
CA SER A 51 -11.72 -28.30 8.34
C SER A 51 -11.25 -27.06 7.56
N VAL A 52 -12.16 -26.15 7.19
CA VAL A 52 -11.82 -24.90 6.46
C VAL A 52 -11.04 -23.92 7.35
N CYS A 53 -11.58 -23.55 8.51
CA CYS A 53 -10.92 -22.55 9.37
C CYS A 53 -9.69 -23.10 10.11
N THR A 54 -9.50 -24.42 10.10
CA THR A 54 -8.27 -25.08 10.60
C THR A 54 -7.30 -25.48 9.48
N GLY A 55 -7.57 -25.09 8.23
CA GLY A 55 -6.62 -25.26 7.12
C GLY A 55 -6.31 -26.71 6.76
N GLN A 56 -7.27 -27.63 6.92
CA GLN A 56 -7.06 -29.04 6.58
C GLN A 56 -6.88 -29.22 5.06
N MET A 57 -6.11 -30.22 4.66
CA MET A 57 -5.82 -30.48 3.25
C MET A 57 -7.10 -30.76 2.44
N GLY A 58 -7.23 -30.11 1.28
CA GLY A 58 -8.33 -30.32 0.33
C GLY A 58 -9.61 -29.52 0.60
N VAL A 59 -9.60 -28.58 1.56
CA VAL A 59 -10.73 -27.69 1.85
C VAL A 59 -10.67 -26.41 1.04
N LEU A 60 -11.83 -25.80 0.78
CA LEU A 60 -11.93 -24.50 0.10
C LEU A 60 -12.72 -23.49 0.96
N PRO A 61 -12.32 -22.21 0.97
CA PRO A 61 -13.06 -21.13 1.61
C PRO A 61 -14.37 -20.79 0.86
N ALA A 62 -15.39 -20.33 1.57
CA ALA A 62 -16.65 -19.85 1.01
C ALA A 62 -17.06 -18.52 1.65
N ILE A 63 -17.22 -17.48 0.83
CA ILE A 63 -17.40 -16.09 1.28
C ILE A 63 -18.70 -15.89 2.06
N ASN A 64 -18.60 -15.20 3.20
CA ASN A 64 -19.74 -14.75 3.98
C ASN A 64 -20.35 -13.45 3.41
N LYS A 65 -21.57 -13.55 2.85
CA LYS A 65 -22.33 -12.40 2.33
C LYS A 65 -22.61 -11.32 3.39
N GLU A 66 -22.87 -11.72 4.63
CA GLU A 66 -23.19 -10.79 5.72
C GLU A 66 -22.00 -9.89 6.06
N ALA A 67 -20.77 -10.41 5.97
CA ALA A 67 -19.55 -9.64 6.19
C ALA A 67 -19.41 -8.51 5.16
N ILE A 68 -19.64 -8.82 3.87
CA ILE A 68 -19.61 -7.83 2.78
C ILE A 68 -20.68 -6.75 2.99
N ILE A 69 -21.92 -7.15 3.30
CA ILE A 69 -23.00 -6.19 3.54
C ILE A 69 -22.64 -5.23 4.69
N LYS A 70 -22.15 -5.76 5.81
CA LYS A 70 -21.76 -4.95 6.97
C LYS A 70 -20.61 -3.99 6.64
N ALA A 71 -19.65 -4.43 5.83
CA ALA A 71 -18.59 -3.55 5.33
C ALA A 71 -19.15 -2.44 4.41
N ILE A 72 -20.10 -2.74 3.52
CA ILE A 72 -20.77 -1.69 2.71
C ILE A 72 -21.50 -0.67 3.60
N TYR A 73 -22.19 -1.12 4.65
CA TYR A 73 -22.79 -0.22 5.65
C TYR A 73 -21.73 0.72 6.28
N PHE A 74 -20.55 0.19 6.61
CA PHE A 74 -19.45 1.00 7.13
C PHE A 74 -18.97 2.03 6.09
N GLY A 75 -18.69 1.60 4.86
CA GLY A 75 -18.18 2.48 3.80
C GLY A 75 -19.13 3.63 3.46
N LYS A 76 -20.45 3.39 3.47
CA LYS A 76 -21.47 4.44 3.31
C LYS A 76 -21.48 5.43 4.49
N ALA A 77 -21.18 4.97 5.70
CA ALA A 77 -21.15 5.80 6.89
C ALA A 77 -19.92 6.70 6.99
N VAL A 78 -18.83 6.33 6.31
CA VAL A 78 -17.58 7.10 6.21
C VAL A 78 -17.43 7.80 4.86
N ASP A 79 -18.53 7.95 4.12
CA ASP A 79 -18.59 8.63 2.82
C ASP A 79 -17.52 8.17 1.81
N SER A 80 -17.38 6.84 1.67
CA SER A 80 -16.51 6.25 0.66
C SER A 80 -17.09 6.41 -0.75
N SER A 81 -16.21 6.64 -1.73
CA SER A 81 -16.54 6.67 -3.15
C SER A 81 -17.00 5.32 -3.68
N PHE A 82 -16.56 4.22 -3.05
CA PHE A 82 -16.66 2.86 -3.60
C PHE A 82 -16.17 2.76 -5.06
N SER A 83 -15.08 3.44 -5.41
CA SER A 83 -14.48 3.39 -6.75
C SER A 83 -14.14 1.96 -7.22
N ASN A 84 -13.94 1.03 -6.29
CA ASN A 84 -13.80 -0.40 -6.54
C ASN A 84 -15.17 -1.12 -6.58
N GLU A 85 -15.81 -1.19 -7.74
CA GLU A 85 -17.07 -1.95 -7.91
C GLU A 85 -16.88 -3.48 -7.85
N ILE A 86 -15.65 -3.95 -8.06
CA ILE A 86 -15.25 -5.35 -8.01
C ILE A 86 -14.15 -5.50 -6.97
N ILE A 87 -14.42 -6.30 -5.94
CA ILE A 87 -13.45 -6.59 -4.87
C ILE A 87 -12.74 -7.92 -5.14
N SER A 88 -11.49 -8.00 -4.70
CA SER A 88 -10.67 -9.22 -4.76
C SER A 88 -10.24 -9.66 -3.38
N TRP A 89 -9.78 -10.90 -3.29
CA TRP A 89 -9.22 -11.50 -2.09
C TRP A 89 -7.76 -11.84 -2.35
N ASP A 90 -6.94 -11.70 -1.32
CA ASP A 90 -5.50 -11.87 -1.39
C ASP A 90 -5.01 -12.68 -0.19
N ARG A 91 -3.92 -13.44 -0.38
CA ARG A 91 -3.25 -14.19 0.67
C ARG A 91 -2.12 -13.37 1.24
N LYS A 92 -2.17 -13.07 2.53
CA LYS A 92 -1.06 -12.55 3.33
C LYS A 92 -0.32 -13.73 3.95
N HIS A 93 0.85 -14.07 3.41
CA HIS A 93 1.63 -15.24 3.85
C HIS A 93 2.45 -14.92 5.09
N TYR A 94 2.22 -15.65 6.17
CA TYR A 94 3.09 -15.67 7.32
C TYR A 94 2.88 -16.94 8.13
N GLU A 95 3.98 -17.46 8.65
CA GLU A 95 3.99 -18.68 9.45
C GLU A 95 3.95 -18.28 10.93
N TYR A 96 2.83 -18.61 11.58
CA TYR A 96 2.70 -18.43 13.03
C TYR A 96 1.69 -19.43 13.59
N PRO A 97 1.87 -19.95 14.82
CA PRO A 97 1.03 -21.02 15.35
C PRO A 97 -0.47 -20.71 15.42
N ASP A 98 -0.86 -19.42 15.46
CA ASP A 98 -2.26 -19.00 15.45
C ASP A 98 -2.90 -18.91 14.06
N ASN A 99 -2.12 -19.07 13.00
CA ASN A 99 -2.58 -19.04 11.64
C ASN A 99 -2.48 -20.45 11.02
N PRO A 100 -3.53 -21.28 11.12
CA PRO A 100 -3.45 -22.69 10.77
C PRO A 100 -3.18 -22.94 9.27
N LYS A 101 -3.48 -21.96 8.41
CA LYS A 101 -3.30 -22.06 6.96
C LYS A 101 -1.92 -21.59 6.50
N ASN A 102 -1.13 -20.97 7.39
CA ASN A 102 0.06 -20.17 7.05
C ASN A 102 -0.20 -19.02 6.05
N ILE A 103 -1.47 -18.73 5.79
CA ILE A 103 -1.98 -17.62 4.99
C ILE A 103 -3.18 -17.03 5.70
N GLN A 104 -3.24 -15.71 5.78
CA GLN A 104 -4.42 -14.98 6.18
C GLN A 104 -5.07 -14.44 4.91
N ILE A 105 -6.32 -14.83 4.66
CA ILE A 105 -7.10 -14.29 3.53
C ILE A 105 -7.61 -12.91 3.91
N THR A 106 -7.24 -11.91 3.09
CA THR A 106 -7.49 -10.47 3.29
C THR A 106 -7.76 -9.80 1.92
N GLN A 107 -7.69 -8.47 1.83
CA GLN A 107 -7.76 -7.73 0.56
C GLN A 107 -6.63 -6.70 0.49
N PHE A 108 -5.78 -6.82 -0.53
CA PHE A 108 -4.66 -5.93 -0.75
C PHE A 108 -4.84 -5.12 -2.04
N HIS A 109 -5.20 -5.77 -3.15
CA HIS A 109 -5.27 -5.10 -4.45
C HIS A 109 -6.55 -4.30 -4.66
N ASN A 110 -7.71 -4.89 -4.35
CA ASN A 110 -9.02 -4.25 -4.51
C ASN A 110 -9.81 -4.37 -3.20
N PRO A 111 -9.48 -3.53 -2.19
CA PRO A 111 -10.21 -3.49 -0.92
C PRO A 111 -11.66 -3.06 -1.15
N ILE A 112 -12.54 -3.48 -0.23
CA ILE A 112 -13.97 -3.16 -0.31
C ILE A 112 -14.27 -1.66 -0.19
N ILE A 113 -13.46 -0.92 0.54
CA ILE A 113 -13.59 0.53 0.73
C ILE A 113 -12.23 1.14 0.39
N PRO A 114 -12.09 1.76 -0.78
CA PRO A 114 -10.80 2.29 -1.25
C PRO A 114 -10.46 3.67 -0.69
N ASP A 115 -11.40 4.34 -0.02
CA ASP A 115 -11.25 5.68 0.54
C ASP A 115 -12.40 5.97 1.51
N GLY A 116 -12.31 7.10 2.22
CA GLY A 116 -13.39 7.63 3.05
C GLY A 116 -12.88 8.69 4.01
N HIS A 117 -13.76 9.23 4.83
CA HIS A 117 -13.38 10.16 5.87
C HIS A 117 -14.32 10.11 7.08
N VAL A 118 -13.80 10.51 8.23
CA VAL A 118 -14.58 10.60 9.47
C VAL A 118 -14.35 11.97 10.09
N SER A 119 -15.42 12.73 10.19
CA SER A 119 -15.43 14.03 10.86
C SER A 119 -15.78 13.86 12.34
N CYS A 120 -15.08 14.60 13.20
CA CYS A 120 -15.14 14.48 14.64
C CYS A 120 -15.18 15.85 15.31
N TYR A 121 -15.81 15.92 16.48
CA TYR A 121 -15.75 17.05 17.39
C TYR A 121 -14.77 16.78 18.54
N ARG A 122 -13.96 17.78 18.85
CA ARG A 122 -13.16 17.86 20.08
C ARG A 122 -14.04 18.30 21.25
N ASN A 123 -13.52 18.12 22.47
CA ASN A 123 -14.22 18.51 23.69
C ASN A 123 -14.46 20.02 23.82
N ASP A 124 -13.67 20.84 23.10
CA ASP A 124 -13.82 22.30 23.04
C ASP A 124 -14.81 22.75 21.95
N GLY A 125 -15.42 21.82 21.21
CA GLY A 125 -16.37 22.10 20.14
C GLY A 125 -15.73 22.35 18.77
N THR A 126 -14.40 22.37 18.67
CA THR A 126 -13.71 22.45 17.37
C THR A 126 -13.83 21.12 16.61
N GLN A 127 -13.72 21.19 15.29
CA GLN A 127 -13.84 20.01 14.42
C GLN A 127 -12.49 19.59 13.85
N PHE A 128 -12.42 18.32 13.45
CA PHE A 128 -11.36 17.79 12.59
C PHE A 128 -11.87 16.61 11.78
N THR A 129 -11.16 16.28 10.70
CA THR A 129 -11.51 15.17 9.81
C THR A 129 -10.28 14.28 9.65
N VAL A 130 -10.51 12.97 9.69
CA VAL A 130 -9.51 11.94 9.45
C VAL A 130 -9.86 11.24 8.15
N ASN A 131 -8.93 11.25 7.20
CA ASN A 131 -9.08 10.55 5.93
C ASN A 131 -8.65 9.10 6.08
N LEU A 132 -9.35 8.21 5.40
CA LEU A 132 -9.07 6.78 5.34
C LEU A 132 -8.30 6.48 4.07
N THR A 133 -7.23 5.71 4.19
CA THR A 133 -6.51 5.17 3.03
C THR A 133 -7.28 4.02 2.42
N GLN A 134 -7.79 3.11 3.26
CA GLN A 134 -8.63 1.98 2.84
C GLN A 134 -9.30 1.31 4.05
N VAL A 135 -10.29 0.48 3.76
CA VAL A 135 -10.80 -0.55 4.68
C VAL A 135 -10.94 -1.85 3.93
N HIS A 136 -10.31 -2.92 4.44
CA HIS A 136 -10.39 -4.26 3.87
C HIS A 136 -11.01 -5.26 4.82
N ILE A 137 -11.62 -6.31 4.26
CA ILE A 137 -12.12 -7.45 5.04
C ILE A 137 -11.01 -8.49 5.18
N GLU A 138 -10.84 -9.02 6.39
CA GLU A 138 -9.90 -10.12 6.63
C GLU A 138 -10.41 -11.10 7.68
N GLU A 139 -9.77 -12.25 7.74
CA GLU A 139 -10.01 -13.22 8.81
C GLU A 139 -9.10 -12.98 10.02
N ASP A 140 -9.63 -13.14 11.22
CA ASP A 140 -8.87 -13.10 12.47
C ASP A 140 -8.04 -14.38 12.66
N ALA A 141 -6.93 -14.23 13.38
CA ALA A 141 -6.09 -15.34 13.79
C ALA A 141 -6.67 -16.09 15.01
N ALA A 142 -6.13 -17.27 15.29
CA ALA A 142 -6.43 -18.02 16.51
C ALA A 142 -5.93 -17.29 17.77
N LYS A 143 -6.36 -17.75 18.94
CA LYS A 143 -5.86 -17.26 20.22
C LYS A 143 -4.67 -18.09 20.68
N LEU A 144 -3.59 -17.43 21.10
CA LEU A 144 -2.46 -18.06 21.78
C LEU A 144 -2.53 -17.80 23.29
N VAL A 145 -2.30 -18.87 24.05
CA VAL A 145 -2.13 -18.80 25.50
C VAL A 145 -0.74 -19.34 25.83
N HIS A 146 0.12 -18.46 26.35
CA HIS A 146 1.48 -18.83 26.68
C HIS A 146 1.56 -19.39 28.11
N GLU A 147 2.07 -20.60 28.25
CA GLU A 147 2.51 -21.18 29.51
C GLU A 147 4.04 -21.16 29.59
N LYS A 148 4.63 -21.54 30.73
CA LYS A 148 6.08 -21.41 30.98
C LYS A 148 6.98 -22.07 29.91
N LYS A 149 6.53 -23.15 29.27
CA LYS A 149 7.35 -23.93 28.32
C LYS A 149 6.63 -24.27 27.02
N ILE A 150 5.33 -24.02 26.93
CA ILE A 150 4.49 -24.37 25.79
C ILE A 150 3.53 -23.21 25.51
N SER A 151 3.08 -23.10 24.27
CA SER A 151 1.98 -22.21 23.91
C SER A 151 0.81 -23.08 23.46
N LEU A 152 -0.37 -22.82 24.00
CA LEU A 152 -1.60 -23.48 23.62
C LEU A 152 -2.31 -22.65 22.56
N VAL A 153 -2.91 -23.33 21.58
CA VAL A 153 -3.61 -22.68 20.46
C VAL A 153 -5.11 -23.00 20.53
N ASP A 154 -5.94 -21.96 20.46
CA ASP A 154 -7.39 -22.07 20.36
C ASP A 154 -7.91 -21.46 19.05
N PHE A 155 -8.30 -22.32 18.11
CA PHE A 155 -8.80 -21.99 16.77
C PHE A 155 -10.27 -21.54 16.74
N ASN A 156 -10.95 -21.43 17.88
CA ASN A 156 -12.30 -20.87 17.94
C ASN A 156 -12.38 -19.49 17.26
N LYS A 157 -11.34 -18.66 17.41
CA LYS A 157 -11.27 -17.32 16.80
C LYS A 157 -10.79 -17.33 15.35
N ALA A 158 -10.07 -18.36 14.91
CA ALA A 158 -9.54 -18.44 13.55
C ALA A 158 -10.68 -18.39 12.52
N GLY A 159 -10.57 -17.49 11.54
CA GLY A 159 -11.59 -17.33 10.49
C GLY A 159 -12.71 -16.34 10.83
N VAL A 160 -12.69 -15.72 12.02
CA VAL A 160 -13.69 -14.70 12.40
C VAL A 160 -13.56 -13.47 11.50
N PRO A 161 -14.65 -12.92 10.96
CA PRO A 161 -14.58 -11.77 10.06
C PRO A 161 -14.20 -10.48 10.78
N LEU A 162 -13.22 -9.77 10.23
CA LEU A 162 -12.78 -8.44 10.63
C LEU A 162 -12.91 -7.46 9.46
N ILE A 163 -13.08 -6.18 9.78
CA ILE A 163 -12.62 -5.10 8.90
C ILE A 163 -11.41 -4.43 9.53
N GLU A 164 -10.38 -4.17 8.74
CA GLU A 164 -9.22 -3.38 9.13
C GLU A 164 -9.33 -2.00 8.48
N ILE A 165 -9.40 -0.96 9.31
CA ILE A 165 -9.59 0.44 8.91
C ILE A 165 -8.24 1.14 9.03
N VAL A 166 -7.69 1.57 7.90
CA VAL A 166 -6.38 2.21 7.82
C VAL A 166 -6.56 3.70 7.51
N THR A 167 -6.03 4.56 8.36
CA THR A 167 -6.08 6.01 8.14
C THR A 167 -4.89 6.49 7.33
N GLU A 168 -5.08 7.58 6.58
CA GLU A 168 -3.97 8.43 6.17
C GLU A 168 -3.21 8.92 7.42
N PRO A 169 -1.90 9.17 7.36
CA PRO A 169 -1.13 9.74 8.46
C PRO A 169 -1.42 11.24 8.62
N CYS A 170 -2.69 11.58 8.89
CA CYS A 170 -3.24 12.94 8.86
C CYS A 170 -3.57 13.52 10.25
N ILE A 171 -3.46 12.74 11.32
CA ILE A 171 -3.74 13.20 12.68
C ILE A 171 -2.52 13.96 13.23
N ARG A 172 -2.78 15.12 13.85
CA ARG A 172 -1.76 16.08 14.33
C ARG A 172 -1.80 16.33 15.84
N ASN A 173 -2.86 15.92 16.53
CA ASN A 173 -2.97 16.03 17.98
C ASN A 173 -3.15 14.65 18.60
N ILE A 174 -2.63 14.45 19.81
CA ILE A 174 -2.63 13.14 20.48
C ILE A 174 -4.06 12.73 20.86
N GLU A 175 -4.87 13.66 21.34
CA GLU A 175 -6.25 13.42 21.77
C GLU A 175 -7.19 13.15 20.58
N ASP A 176 -6.84 13.64 19.40
CA ASP A 176 -7.61 13.42 18.17
C ASP A 176 -7.59 11.94 17.77
N ALA A 177 -6.49 11.21 18.01
CA ALA A 177 -6.39 9.78 17.74
C ALA A 177 -7.43 8.97 18.54
N SER A 178 -7.50 9.26 19.85
CA SER A 178 -8.46 8.62 20.76
C SER A 178 -9.90 9.01 20.44
N THR A 179 -10.12 10.29 20.09
CA THR A 179 -11.44 10.79 19.70
C THR A 179 -11.91 10.11 18.42
N TYR A 180 -11.06 10.03 17.39
CA TYR A 180 -11.35 9.33 16.14
C TYR A 180 -11.72 7.85 16.40
N ALA A 181 -10.92 7.13 17.19
CA ALA A 181 -11.19 5.73 17.50
C ALA A 181 -12.55 5.53 18.21
N GLN A 182 -12.94 6.45 19.11
CA GLN A 182 -14.27 6.46 19.73
C GLN A 182 -15.40 6.75 18.72
N TYR A 183 -15.16 7.58 17.71
CA TYR A 183 -16.11 7.80 16.63
C TYR A 183 -16.32 6.54 15.79
N ILE A 184 -15.25 5.84 15.42
CA ILE A 184 -15.34 4.55 14.72
C ILE A 184 -16.16 3.55 15.55
N GLN A 185 -15.84 3.39 16.83
CA GLN A 185 -16.57 2.50 17.73
C GLN A 185 -18.07 2.79 17.74
N ARG A 186 -18.46 4.06 17.89
CA ARG A 186 -19.87 4.46 17.91
C ARG A 186 -20.54 4.26 16.56
N ILE A 187 -19.86 4.51 15.44
CA ILE A 187 -20.40 4.27 14.09
C ILE A 187 -20.74 2.79 13.92
N VAL A 188 -19.82 1.88 14.23
CA VAL A 188 -20.04 0.44 14.03
C VAL A 188 -21.11 -0.13 14.97
N GLN A 189 -21.22 0.39 16.20
CA GLN A 189 -22.28 0.04 17.15
C GLN A 189 -23.65 0.55 16.68
N ASN A 190 -23.75 1.81 16.26
CA ASN A 190 -25.00 2.41 15.78
C ASN A 190 -25.57 1.66 14.56
N LEU A 191 -24.70 1.20 13.68
CA LEU A 191 -25.08 0.46 12.47
C LEU A 191 -25.29 -1.04 12.73
N GLY A 192 -25.00 -1.54 13.93
CA GLY A 192 -25.10 -2.97 14.25
C GLY A 192 -24.10 -3.83 13.46
N ILE A 193 -22.94 -3.25 13.11
CA ILE A 193 -21.84 -3.91 12.40
C ILE A 193 -20.99 -4.73 13.39
N SER A 194 -20.82 -4.20 14.59
CA SER A 194 -20.03 -4.80 15.67
C SER A 194 -20.52 -4.29 17.03
N GLU A 195 -20.38 -5.10 18.07
CA GLU A 195 -20.50 -4.63 19.46
C GLU A 195 -19.29 -3.79 19.88
N ALA A 196 -18.15 -3.96 19.17
CA ALA A 196 -16.92 -3.21 19.33
C ALA A 196 -16.43 -3.10 20.79
N ASN A 197 -16.53 -4.20 21.53
CA ASN A 197 -16.07 -4.28 22.90
C ASN A 197 -14.53 -4.44 22.96
N LEU A 198 -13.85 -3.47 23.56
CA LEU A 198 -12.38 -3.48 23.69
C LEU A 198 -11.88 -4.59 24.62
N GLU A 199 -12.60 -4.87 25.73
CA GLU A 199 -12.20 -5.89 26.70
C GLU A 199 -12.27 -7.31 26.11
N LYS A 200 -13.26 -7.53 25.23
CA LYS A 200 -13.39 -8.78 24.46
C LYS A 200 -12.49 -8.83 23.21
N GLY A 201 -11.73 -7.76 22.94
CA GLY A 201 -10.84 -7.67 21.78
C GLY A 201 -11.58 -7.65 20.44
N GLU A 202 -12.84 -7.23 20.42
CA GLU A 202 -13.66 -7.04 19.21
C GLU A 202 -13.34 -5.72 18.51
N PHE A 203 -12.72 -4.79 19.23
CA PHE A 203 -12.20 -3.54 18.71
C PHE A 203 -10.75 -3.39 19.17
N LYS A 204 -9.82 -3.30 18.23
CA LYS A 204 -8.39 -3.11 18.49
C LYS A 204 -7.88 -2.00 17.60
N SER A 205 -7.09 -1.09 18.15
CA SER A 205 -6.56 0.04 17.39
C SER A 205 -5.10 0.23 17.74
N ASP A 206 -4.24 -0.10 16.78
CA ASP A 206 -2.80 0.14 16.85
C ASP A 206 -2.52 1.54 16.30
N VAL A 207 -1.53 2.21 16.87
CA VAL A 207 -1.22 3.61 16.52
C VAL A 207 0.21 3.73 16.04
N SER A 208 0.38 4.33 14.86
CA SER A 208 1.69 4.69 14.32
C SER A 208 1.96 6.18 14.55
N VAL A 209 3.12 6.52 15.10
CA VAL A 209 3.50 7.90 15.40
C VAL A 209 4.92 8.24 14.95
N SER A 210 5.09 9.43 14.39
CA SER A 210 6.39 9.98 14.03
C SER A 210 6.40 11.51 14.22
N LEU A 211 7.57 12.08 14.49
CA LEU A 211 7.82 13.52 14.47
C LEU A 211 8.52 13.91 13.17
N ARG A 212 8.15 15.05 12.59
CA ARG A 212 8.88 15.65 11.47
C ARG A 212 8.97 17.16 11.59
N ARG A 213 9.84 17.79 10.79
CA ARG A 213 9.87 19.26 10.69
C ARG A 213 8.60 19.76 10.00
N LYS A 214 8.05 20.86 10.50
CA LYS A 214 6.91 21.52 9.88
C LYS A 214 7.26 21.92 8.44
N HIS A 215 6.27 21.84 7.55
CA HIS A 215 6.44 22.10 6.11
C HIS A 215 7.33 21.10 5.35
N SER A 216 7.75 20.00 5.98
CA SER A 216 8.32 18.85 5.28
C SER A 216 7.22 17.92 4.76
N TYR A 217 7.40 17.37 3.56
CA TYR A 217 6.52 16.36 2.99
C TYR A 217 7.07 14.93 3.14
N GLU A 218 8.35 14.78 3.50
CA GLU A 218 8.96 13.49 3.77
C GLU A 218 8.50 12.93 5.12
N LEU A 219 8.15 11.65 5.15
CA LEU A 219 7.79 10.94 6.37
C LEU A 219 9.04 10.31 6.98
N ASN A 220 9.27 10.57 8.27
CA ASN A 220 10.32 9.93 9.03
C ASN A 220 9.91 8.50 9.45
N PRO A 221 10.87 7.64 9.86
CA PRO A 221 10.56 6.34 10.45
C PRO A 221 9.51 6.47 11.57
N ARG A 222 8.55 5.54 11.58
CA ARG A 222 7.43 5.54 12.53
C ARG A 222 7.67 4.57 13.69
N THR A 223 7.13 4.89 14.85
CA THR A 223 6.95 3.92 15.95
C THR A 223 5.52 3.42 15.93
N GLU A 224 5.33 2.12 15.83
CA GLU A 224 4.04 1.43 15.90
C GLU A 224 3.80 0.95 17.34
N ILE A 225 2.79 1.50 18.00
CA ILE A 225 2.41 1.20 19.38
C ILE A 225 1.27 0.17 19.37
N LYS A 226 1.50 -0.97 20.01
CA LYS A 226 0.53 -2.06 20.16
C LYS A 226 0.07 -2.24 21.62
N ASN A 227 -0.94 -3.09 21.81
CA ASN A 227 -1.53 -3.45 23.11
C ASN A 227 -2.27 -2.28 23.80
N LEU A 228 -3.08 -1.56 23.03
CA LEU A 228 -3.87 -0.42 23.48
C LEU A 228 -5.31 -0.85 23.81
N ASN A 229 -5.51 -1.42 24.99
CA ASN A 229 -6.80 -1.99 25.41
C ASN A 229 -7.83 -0.94 25.90
N SER A 230 -7.48 0.36 25.90
CA SER A 230 -8.42 1.44 26.22
C SER A 230 -8.06 2.73 25.49
N PHE A 231 -9.06 3.57 25.23
CA PHE A 231 -8.86 4.90 24.66
C PHE A 231 -7.98 5.83 25.50
N LYS A 232 -7.93 5.59 26.82
CA LYS A 232 -7.04 6.30 27.74
C LYS A 232 -5.59 5.86 27.53
N PHE A 233 -5.35 4.55 27.41
CA PHE A 233 -4.01 4.01 27.14
C PHE A 233 -3.45 4.52 25.82
N MET A 234 -4.30 4.71 24.80
CA MET A 234 -3.89 5.32 23.54
C MET A 234 -3.28 6.72 23.73
N VAL A 235 -3.94 7.58 24.52
CA VAL A 235 -3.44 8.94 24.82
C VAL A 235 -2.16 8.89 25.66
N GLU A 236 -2.14 8.08 26.72
CA GLU A 236 -0.98 7.96 27.60
C GLU A 236 0.25 7.39 26.86
N ALA A 237 0.06 6.39 26.00
CA ALA A 237 1.12 5.77 25.20
C ALA A 237 1.67 6.71 24.13
N LEU A 238 0.80 7.43 23.42
CA LEU A 238 1.22 8.45 22.46
C LEU A 238 2.00 9.57 23.15
N LYS A 239 1.51 10.08 24.28
CA LYS A 239 2.20 11.11 25.07
C LYS A 239 3.62 10.66 25.43
N GLU A 240 3.74 9.44 25.93
CA GLU A 240 5.02 8.87 26.36
C GLU A 240 5.99 8.65 25.18
N GLU A 241 5.53 8.06 24.07
CA GLU A 241 6.38 7.80 22.91
C GLU A 241 6.77 9.09 22.17
N VAL A 242 5.89 10.07 22.09
CA VAL A 242 6.20 11.40 21.50
C VAL A 242 7.24 12.13 22.34
N GLU A 243 7.13 12.09 23.68
CA GLU A 243 8.15 12.65 24.58
C GLU A 243 9.50 11.96 24.37
N LYS A 244 9.50 10.64 24.21
CA LYS A 244 10.69 9.83 23.88
C LYS A 244 11.33 10.22 22.55
N GLN A 245 10.54 10.42 21.50
CA GLN A 245 11.05 10.86 20.19
C GLN A 245 11.58 12.29 20.24
N PHE A 246 10.88 13.17 20.96
CA PHE A 246 11.30 14.56 21.16
C PHE A 246 12.63 14.64 21.92
N ASN A 247 12.76 13.95 23.05
CA ASN A 247 14.01 13.92 23.81
C ASN A 247 15.19 13.40 22.98
N TYR A 248 14.96 12.35 22.18
CA TYR A 248 15.98 11.86 21.23
C TYR A 248 16.41 12.94 20.23
N PHE A 249 15.45 13.68 19.66
CA PHE A 249 15.73 14.78 18.73
C PHE A 249 16.53 15.91 19.39
N ILE A 250 16.20 16.27 20.64
CA ILE A 250 16.94 17.29 21.39
C ILE A 250 18.38 16.85 21.69
N GLU A 251 18.57 15.59 22.09
CA GLU A 251 19.89 15.05 22.43
C GLU A 251 20.79 14.85 21.21
N ASN A 252 20.23 14.44 20.07
CA ASN A 252 21.01 13.99 18.90
C ASN A 252 20.93 14.95 17.71
N ALA A 253 20.08 15.99 17.77
CA ALA A 253 19.76 16.88 16.65
C ALA A 253 19.31 16.15 15.37
N ALA A 254 18.79 14.94 15.51
CA ALA A 254 18.36 14.05 14.44
C ALA A 254 17.10 13.26 14.85
N PHE A 255 16.28 12.86 13.88
CA PHE A 255 15.14 11.97 14.13
C PHE A 255 15.63 10.53 14.34
N ARG A 256 14.82 9.71 15.02
CA ARG A 256 15.14 8.29 15.22
C ARG A 256 15.29 7.60 13.86
N PRO A 257 16.40 6.87 13.61
CA PRO A 257 16.67 6.29 12.30
C PRO A 257 15.87 5.00 12.04
N ASP A 258 15.42 4.33 13.10
CA ASP A 258 14.81 3.00 13.01
C ASP A 258 13.29 3.07 13.06
N GLN A 259 12.61 2.26 12.22
CA GLN A 259 11.21 1.93 12.43
C GLN A 259 11.10 0.89 13.55
N THR A 260 10.25 1.14 14.55
CA THR A 260 10.14 0.27 15.73
C THR A 260 8.70 -0.15 16.00
N THR A 261 8.53 -1.35 16.56
CA THR A 261 7.27 -1.78 17.17
C THR A 261 7.45 -1.82 18.68
N VAL A 262 6.58 -1.13 19.41
CA VAL A 262 6.60 -1.05 20.87
C VAL A 262 5.30 -1.57 21.47
N LEU A 263 5.37 -2.14 22.68
CA LEU A 263 4.21 -2.51 23.48
C LEU A 263 3.97 -1.49 24.57
N TRP A 264 2.72 -1.09 24.75
CA TRP A 264 2.31 -0.32 25.93
C TRP A 264 2.22 -1.23 27.16
N ASP A 265 2.92 -0.84 28.23
CA ASP A 265 2.84 -1.42 29.57
C ASP A 265 2.03 -0.47 30.47
N ALA A 266 0.78 -0.85 30.77
CA ALA A 266 -0.14 0.00 31.51
C ALA A 266 0.27 0.20 32.99
N ASP A 267 0.93 -0.79 33.59
CA ASP A 267 1.37 -0.73 34.99
C ASP A 267 2.54 0.23 35.14
N LEU A 268 3.49 0.17 34.21
CA LEU A 268 4.68 1.01 34.20
C LEU A 268 4.47 2.34 33.46
N LYS A 269 3.34 2.51 32.77
CA LYS A 269 2.99 3.65 31.91
C LYS A 269 4.11 4.03 30.93
N GLN A 270 4.67 3.02 30.27
CA GLN A 270 5.77 3.20 29.32
C GLN A 270 5.62 2.28 28.12
N THR A 271 6.13 2.73 26.97
CA THR A 271 6.33 1.87 25.81
C THR A 271 7.63 1.08 25.93
N LYS A 272 7.58 -0.23 25.62
CA LYS A 272 8.75 -1.12 25.58
C LYS A 272 8.99 -1.60 24.15
N THR A 273 10.21 -1.45 23.65
CA THR A 273 10.60 -1.94 22.33
C THR A 273 10.48 -3.46 22.25
N MET A 274 9.64 -3.95 21.34
CA MET A 274 9.59 -5.39 21.01
C MET A 274 10.65 -5.74 19.98
N ARG A 275 10.69 -4.98 18.89
CA ARG A 275 11.54 -5.23 17.74
C ARG A 275 11.85 -3.93 17.01
N LYS A 276 13.06 -3.86 16.46
CA LYS A 276 13.41 -2.91 15.39
C LYS A 276 13.15 -3.60 14.07
N LYS A 277 12.48 -2.94 13.12
CA LYS A 277 12.31 -3.49 11.77
C LYS A 277 13.62 -3.25 11.01
N GLU A 278 14.45 -4.28 10.91
CA GLU A 278 15.66 -4.24 10.07
C GLU A 278 15.30 -4.32 8.57
N PHE A 279 14.17 -4.97 8.24
CA PHE A 279 13.58 -5.08 6.90
C PHE A 279 12.04 -5.10 7.00
N GLU A 280 11.33 -4.64 5.97
CA GLU A 280 9.89 -4.90 5.86
C GLU A 280 9.68 -6.42 5.68
N ALA A 281 8.80 -7.01 6.48
CA ALA A 281 8.46 -8.42 6.33
C ALA A 281 7.73 -8.60 5.00
N ASP A 282 8.31 -9.37 4.08
CA ASP A 282 7.67 -9.71 2.81
C ASP A 282 6.56 -10.75 3.06
N TYR A 283 5.35 -10.25 3.19
CA TYR A 283 4.13 -11.06 3.33
C TYR A 283 3.72 -11.76 2.02
N ARG A 284 4.45 -11.57 0.91
CA ARG A 284 4.22 -12.24 -0.38
C ARG A 284 2.74 -12.20 -0.77
N PHE A 285 2.14 -11.01 -0.79
CA PHE A 285 0.74 -10.85 -1.16
C PHE A 285 0.51 -11.39 -2.58
N ILE A 286 -0.42 -12.33 -2.73
CA ILE A 286 -0.89 -12.84 -4.03
C ILE A 286 -2.41 -12.91 -4.01
N SER A 287 -3.05 -12.83 -5.17
CA SER A 287 -4.50 -13.04 -5.26
C SER A 287 -4.88 -14.46 -4.82
N GLU A 288 -5.95 -14.56 -4.03
CA GLU A 288 -6.52 -15.83 -3.54
C GLU A 288 -7.23 -16.56 -4.68
N PRO A 289 -6.66 -17.64 -5.25
CA PRO A 289 -7.25 -18.33 -6.40
C PRO A 289 -8.53 -19.10 -6.06
N ASP A 290 -8.74 -19.46 -4.79
CA ASP A 290 -9.88 -20.29 -4.38
C ASP A 290 -11.17 -19.47 -4.26
N LEU A 291 -11.07 -18.13 -4.27
CA LEU A 291 -12.19 -17.22 -4.15
C LEU A 291 -12.39 -16.40 -5.44
N PRO A 292 -13.62 -16.31 -5.97
CA PRO A 292 -13.89 -15.46 -7.11
C PRO A 292 -13.82 -13.98 -6.71
N PHE A 293 -13.58 -13.11 -7.70
CA PHE A 293 -13.86 -11.69 -7.55
C PHE A 293 -15.35 -11.45 -7.34
N VAL A 294 -15.69 -10.47 -6.51
CA VAL A 294 -17.08 -10.18 -6.15
C VAL A 294 -17.44 -8.79 -6.65
N ASN A 295 -18.43 -8.71 -7.53
CA ASN A 295 -19.04 -7.43 -7.91
C ASN A 295 -20.05 -7.01 -6.84
N ILE A 296 -19.87 -5.83 -6.27
CA ILE A 296 -20.68 -5.30 -5.16
C ILE A 296 -21.55 -4.10 -5.56
N LYS A 297 -21.57 -3.72 -6.84
CA LYS A 297 -22.27 -2.52 -7.33
C LYS A 297 -23.76 -2.52 -6.97
N ALA A 298 -24.45 -3.64 -7.21
CA ALA A 298 -25.88 -3.74 -6.95
C ALA A 298 -26.20 -3.59 -5.45
N GLU A 299 -25.40 -4.20 -4.58
CA GLU A 299 -25.52 -4.07 -3.13
C GLU A 299 -25.23 -2.64 -2.65
N ILE A 300 -24.23 -1.95 -3.22
CA ILE A 300 -23.90 -0.54 -2.92
C ILE A 300 -25.08 0.39 -3.26
N GLU A 301 -25.76 0.16 -4.39
CA GLU A 301 -26.91 0.94 -4.83
C GLU A 301 -28.17 0.63 -4.00
N ALA A 302 -28.33 -0.62 -3.57
CA ALA A 302 -29.49 -1.06 -2.78
C ALA A 302 -29.42 -0.61 -1.31
N ILE A 303 -28.23 -0.61 -0.70
CA ILE A 303 -28.06 -0.29 0.71
C ILE A 303 -28.10 1.23 0.91
N LYS A 304 -29.04 1.69 1.75
CA LYS A 304 -29.13 3.08 2.20
C LYS A 304 -28.81 3.16 3.69
N VAL A 305 -27.96 4.12 4.04
CA VAL A 305 -27.61 4.43 5.44
C VAL A 305 -28.18 5.79 5.78
N ASP A 306 -28.92 5.86 6.88
CA ASP A 306 -29.36 7.13 7.43
C ASP A 306 -28.17 7.80 8.13
N THR A 307 -27.52 8.71 7.40
CA THR A 307 -26.37 9.46 7.91
C THR A 307 -26.76 10.51 8.95
N THR A 308 -28.05 10.88 9.05
CA THR A 308 -28.52 11.90 10.00
C THR A 308 -28.49 11.41 11.45
N ALA A 309 -28.57 10.09 11.65
CA ALA A 309 -28.50 9.43 12.95
C ALA A 309 -27.07 9.02 13.35
N LEU A 310 -26.06 9.28 12.51
CA LEU A 310 -24.67 8.96 12.83
C LEU A 310 -24.07 9.95 13.84
N PRO A 311 -23.05 9.53 14.62
CA PRO A 311 -22.51 10.34 15.73
C PRO A 311 -22.16 11.78 15.35
N TYR A 312 -21.50 12.01 14.22
CA TYR A 312 -21.11 13.36 13.80
C TYR A 312 -22.31 14.24 13.45
N ALA A 313 -23.31 13.70 12.75
CA ALA A 313 -24.51 14.47 12.37
C ALA A 313 -25.34 14.85 13.61
N VAL A 314 -25.53 13.90 14.53
CA VAL A 314 -26.25 14.13 15.79
C VAL A 314 -25.51 15.12 16.69
N GLU A 315 -24.19 14.96 16.86
CA GLU A 315 -23.37 15.92 17.61
C GLU A 315 -23.38 17.31 16.96
N SER A 316 -23.40 17.40 15.61
CA SER A 316 -23.53 18.69 14.92
C SER A 316 -24.84 19.40 15.26
N ILE A 317 -25.96 18.68 15.26
CA ILE A 317 -27.28 19.23 15.62
C ILE A 317 -27.27 19.72 17.08
N LEU A 318 -26.72 18.92 17.99
CA LEU A 318 -26.68 19.22 19.42
C LEU A 318 -25.76 20.41 19.73
N ILE A 319 -24.52 20.38 19.24
CA ILE A 319 -23.49 21.39 19.53
C ILE A 319 -23.87 22.73 18.90
N ASN A 320 -24.30 22.75 17.64
CA ASN A 320 -24.77 23.98 17.00
C ASN A 320 -26.06 24.50 17.64
N GLY A 321 -26.85 23.62 18.27
CA GLY A 321 -28.04 23.96 19.05
C GLY A 321 -27.78 24.37 20.51
N GLY A 322 -26.51 24.60 20.89
CA GLY A 322 -26.12 25.12 22.22
C GLY A 322 -25.94 24.06 23.31
N VAL A 323 -25.80 22.78 22.94
CA VAL A 323 -25.46 21.68 23.88
C VAL A 323 -23.94 21.54 23.95
N LEU A 324 -23.39 21.32 25.15
CA LEU A 324 -21.95 21.13 25.31
C LEU A 324 -21.49 19.84 24.61
N PRO A 325 -20.28 19.78 24.01
CA PRO A 325 -19.80 18.58 23.33
C PRO A 325 -19.80 17.32 24.21
N GLN A 326 -19.52 17.47 25.51
CA GLN A 326 -19.55 16.35 26.47
C GLN A 326 -20.97 15.79 26.66
N ASP A 327 -21.97 16.66 26.70
CA ASP A 327 -23.38 16.27 26.80
C ASP A 327 -23.89 15.69 25.48
N ALA A 328 -23.38 16.16 24.35
CA ALA A 328 -23.76 15.63 23.04
C ALA A 328 -23.32 14.16 22.87
N LYS A 329 -22.12 13.81 23.38
CA LYS A 329 -21.60 12.43 23.40
C LYS A 329 -22.50 11.45 24.13
N PHE A 330 -23.27 11.91 25.12
CA PHE A 330 -24.25 11.06 25.81
C PHE A 330 -25.27 10.48 24.83
N PHE A 331 -25.78 11.29 23.91
CA PHE A 331 -26.80 10.82 22.96
C PHE A 331 -26.20 9.88 21.90
N THR A 332 -24.98 10.17 21.44
CA THR A 332 -24.34 9.40 20.37
C THR A 332 -23.61 8.15 20.82
N ALA A 333 -23.47 7.95 22.14
CA ALA A 333 -22.92 6.74 22.72
C ALA A 333 -23.86 5.51 22.62
N ASP A 334 -25.11 5.69 22.18
CA ASP A 334 -26.03 4.58 21.92
C ASP A 334 -26.96 4.90 20.75
N LYS A 335 -27.36 3.84 20.05
CA LYS A 335 -28.25 3.93 18.89
C LYS A 335 -29.63 4.46 19.23
N LEU A 336 -30.24 3.89 20.25
CA LEU A 336 -31.61 4.21 20.61
C LEU A 336 -31.71 5.65 21.13
N ARG A 337 -30.69 6.11 21.87
CA ARG A 337 -30.56 7.50 22.29
C ARG A 337 -30.43 8.46 21.11
N SER A 338 -29.57 8.13 20.14
CA SER A 338 -29.37 8.93 18.91
C SER A 338 -30.68 9.06 18.12
N GLN A 339 -31.35 7.94 17.85
CA GLN A 339 -32.61 7.90 17.11
C GLN A 339 -33.72 8.66 17.84
N THR A 340 -33.89 8.42 19.15
CA THR A 340 -34.90 9.11 19.96
C THR A 340 -34.72 10.63 19.92
N PHE A 341 -33.48 11.10 20.05
CA PHE A 341 -33.19 12.53 19.97
C PHE A 341 -33.51 13.11 18.60
N VAL A 342 -33.04 12.48 17.51
CA VAL A 342 -33.24 12.97 16.14
C VAL A 342 -34.74 13.03 15.79
N GLU A 343 -35.49 11.97 16.10
CA GLU A 343 -36.93 11.91 15.81
C GLU A 343 -37.72 13.01 16.54
N ILE A 344 -37.49 13.19 17.85
CA ILE A 344 -38.17 14.25 18.62
C ILE A 344 -37.74 15.64 18.12
N ASN A 345 -36.45 15.84 17.85
CA ASN A 345 -35.93 17.13 17.43
C ASN A 345 -36.37 17.52 16.00
N ASN A 346 -36.62 16.56 15.12
CA ASN A 346 -37.17 16.84 13.79
C ASN A 346 -38.54 17.54 13.86
N GLU A 347 -39.33 17.26 14.89
CA GLU A 347 -40.61 17.95 15.12
C GLU A 347 -40.47 19.22 15.98
N ILE A 348 -39.69 19.17 17.06
CA ILE A 348 -39.61 20.27 18.05
C ILE A 348 -38.66 21.40 17.62
N LYS A 349 -37.63 21.06 16.83
CA LYS A 349 -36.61 21.96 16.28
C LYS A 349 -35.92 22.84 17.32
N ASP A 350 -35.56 22.25 18.46
CA ASP A 350 -34.85 22.92 19.55
C ASP A 350 -33.95 21.90 20.27
N PRO A 351 -32.72 21.72 19.77
CA PRO A 351 -31.81 20.68 20.25
C PRO A 351 -31.51 20.77 21.75
N SER A 352 -31.27 21.99 22.27
CA SER A 352 -30.97 22.20 23.70
C SER A 352 -32.15 21.85 24.59
N PHE A 353 -33.38 22.23 24.21
CA PHE A 353 -34.58 21.85 24.96
C PHE A 353 -34.79 20.33 24.95
N VAL A 354 -34.72 19.69 23.77
CA VAL A 354 -34.94 18.24 23.62
C VAL A 354 -33.89 17.45 24.41
N ALA A 355 -32.61 17.80 24.28
CA ALA A 355 -31.52 17.15 24.99
C ALA A 355 -31.68 17.26 26.51
N LYS A 356 -31.93 18.46 27.05
CA LYS A 356 -32.13 18.65 28.50
C LYS A 356 -33.35 17.89 29.01
N THR A 357 -34.45 17.89 28.25
CA THR A 357 -35.68 17.21 28.65
C THR A 357 -35.51 15.70 28.65
N LEU A 358 -34.81 15.13 27.65
CA LEU A 358 -34.48 13.71 27.64
C LEU A 358 -33.56 13.33 28.79
N ALA A 359 -32.43 14.04 28.97
CA ALA A 359 -31.44 13.72 29.99
C ALA A 359 -31.98 13.81 31.43
N ASN A 360 -32.90 14.75 31.69
CA ASN A 360 -33.48 14.93 33.02
C ASN A 360 -34.59 13.92 33.37
N ASN A 361 -35.24 13.32 32.36
CA ASN A 361 -36.44 12.52 32.58
C ASN A 361 -36.29 11.03 32.22
N ILE A 362 -35.27 10.65 31.44
CA ILE A 362 -35.07 9.27 31.00
C ILE A 362 -33.63 8.83 31.33
N LYS A 363 -33.51 7.77 32.13
CA LYS A 363 -32.22 7.17 32.45
C LYS A 363 -31.68 6.38 31.25
N PRO A 364 -30.35 6.24 31.08
CA PRO A 364 -29.75 5.49 29.97
C PRO A 364 -30.36 4.10 29.75
N GLU A 365 -30.58 3.35 30.82
CA GLU A 365 -31.13 1.99 30.82
C GLU A 365 -32.63 1.93 30.47
N ASP A 366 -33.35 3.05 30.53
CA ASP A 366 -34.80 3.11 30.31
C ASP A 366 -35.19 3.44 28.86
N TYR A 367 -34.23 3.81 27.99
CA TYR A 367 -34.52 4.10 26.58
C TYR A 367 -35.17 2.89 25.88
N GLY A 368 -34.76 1.66 26.20
CA GLY A 368 -35.36 0.43 25.67
C GLY A 368 -36.82 0.20 26.06
N LYS A 369 -37.36 0.97 27.02
CA LYS A 369 -38.75 0.90 27.49
C LYS A 369 -39.66 1.90 26.77
N ILE A 370 -39.11 2.77 25.93
CA ILE A 370 -39.90 3.72 25.13
C ILE A 370 -40.71 2.93 24.10
N ASN A 371 -42.04 2.96 24.22
CA ASN A 371 -42.92 2.19 23.34
C ASN A 371 -43.34 2.98 22.09
N SER A 372 -43.32 4.32 22.15
CA SER A 372 -43.70 5.23 21.07
C SER A 372 -43.02 6.59 21.24
N ILE A 373 -42.13 6.93 20.31
CA ILE A 373 -41.44 8.23 20.29
C ILE A 373 -42.42 9.37 19.98
N ALA A 374 -43.48 9.12 19.20
CA ALA A 374 -44.52 10.11 18.91
C ALA A 374 -45.25 10.58 20.20
N GLN A 375 -45.62 9.64 21.08
CA GLN A 375 -46.25 9.98 22.35
C GLN A 375 -45.33 10.81 23.24
N LEU A 376 -44.04 10.45 23.30
CA LEU A 376 -43.04 11.21 24.04
C LEU A 376 -42.86 12.62 23.44
N THR A 377 -42.90 12.74 22.12
CA THR A 377 -42.84 14.03 21.40
C THR A 377 -44.04 14.92 21.76
N ASP A 378 -45.23 14.36 21.91
CA ASP A 378 -46.42 15.11 22.33
C ASP A 378 -46.31 15.63 23.76
N ILE A 379 -45.77 14.82 24.69
CA ILE A 379 -45.46 15.28 26.06
C ILE A 379 -44.49 16.46 26.01
N PHE A 380 -43.46 16.38 25.16
CA PHE A 380 -42.46 17.45 25.02
C PHE A 380 -43.06 18.72 24.39
N LYS A 381 -43.98 18.60 23.43
CA LYS A 381 -44.73 19.75 22.86
C LYS A 381 -45.57 20.44 23.93
N LEU A 382 -46.28 19.68 24.76
CA LEU A 382 -47.07 20.22 25.87
C LEU A 382 -46.17 20.94 26.89
N PHE A 383 -45.00 20.37 27.19
CA PHE A 383 -44.05 20.98 28.11
C PHE A 383 -43.42 22.26 27.54
N LYS A 384 -43.04 22.25 26.26
CA LYS A 384 -42.49 23.42 25.57
C LYS A 384 -43.50 24.56 25.46
N ALA A 385 -44.78 24.23 25.29
CA ALA A 385 -45.89 25.19 25.31
C ALA A 385 -46.28 25.66 26.73
N GLU A 386 -45.52 25.28 27.75
CA GLU A 386 -45.73 25.57 29.18
C GLU A 386 -47.10 25.12 29.74
N LYS A 387 -47.80 24.20 29.05
CA LYS A 387 -49.12 23.68 29.47
C LYS A 387 -49.05 22.70 30.64
N ILE A 388 -47.89 22.09 30.86
CA ILE A 388 -47.63 21.14 31.94
C ILE A 388 -46.32 21.51 32.65
N THR A 389 -46.22 21.23 33.95
CA THR A 389 -45.03 21.56 34.75
C THR A 389 -43.96 20.47 34.65
N ALA A 390 -42.70 20.82 34.97
CA ALA A 390 -41.59 19.86 34.96
C ALA A 390 -41.84 18.64 35.87
N VAL A 391 -42.54 18.82 37.00
CA VAL A 391 -42.89 17.72 37.92
C VAL A 391 -43.92 16.78 37.27
N LEU A 392 -44.92 17.33 36.59
CA LEU A 392 -45.92 16.53 35.87
C LEU A 392 -45.26 15.78 34.70
N VAL A 393 -44.36 16.42 33.95
CA VAL A 393 -43.58 15.76 32.89
C VAL A 393 -42.78 14.58 33.45
N GLN A 394 -42.03 14.79 34.54
CA GLN A 394 -41.21 13.74 35.15
C GLN A 394 -42.06 12.54 35.61
N ASN A 395 -43.17 12.80 36.29
CA ASN A 395 -44.08 11.74 36.75
C ASN A 395 -44.82 11.06 35.59
N GLY A 396 -45.24 11.82 34.59
CA GLY A 396 -45.91 11.31 33.39
C GLY A 396 -45.00 10.40 32.57
N ILE A 397 -43.73 10.81 32.34
CA ILE A 397 -42.73 9.98 31.67
C ILE A 397 -42.39 8.74 32.52
N THR A 398 -42.25 8.89 33.84
CA THR A 398 -41.99 7.75 34.75
C THR A 398 -43.13 6.74 34.72
N GLY A 399 -44.40 7.20 34.73
CA GLY A 399 -45.58 6.36 34.60
C GLY A 399 -45.63 5.65 33.24
N TYR A 400 -45.40 6.41 32.17
CA TYR A 400 -45.34 5.93 30.79
C TYR A 400 -44.29 4.82 30.58
N LEU A 401 -43.09 4.97 31.16
CA LEU A 401 -42.01 3.98 31.05
C LEU A 401 -42.27 2.72 31.90
N LYS A 402 -43.09 2.82 32.95
CA LYS A 402 -43.38 1.73 33.87
C LYS A 402 -44.56 0.86 33.41
N ASP A 403 -45.58 1.47 32.82
CA ASP A 403 -46.80 0.80 32.40
C ASP A 403 -47.16 1.18 30.96
N ARG A 404 -47.19 0.16 30.07
CA ARG A 404 -47.51 0.32 28.66
C ARG A 404 -48.95 0.82 28.40
N THR A 405 -49.84 0.68 29.38
CA THR A 405 -51.24 1.13 29.31
C THR A 405 -51.46 2.48 29.95
N PHE A 406 -50.41 3.13 30.44
CA PHE A 406 -50.50 4.43 31.10
C PHE A 406 -50.94 5.52 30.12
N ASP A 407 -52.10 6.12 30.39
CA ASP A 407 -52.64 7.24 29.63
C ASP A 407 -52.11 8.56 30.20
N TYR A 408 -51.05 9.08 29.57
CA TYR A 408 -50.45 10.36 29.96
C TYR A 408 -51.37 11.55 29.69
N ASN A 409 -52.28 11.47 28.70
CA ASN A 409 -53.22 12.56 28.41
C ASN A 409 -54.21 12.70 29.56
N LYS A 410 -54.82 11.58 29.98
CA LYS A 410 -55.72 11.55 31.14
C LYS A 410 -55.01 11.98 32.42
N TYR A 411 -53.77 11.52 32.64
CA TYR A 411 -52.97 11.94 33.80
C TYR A 411 -52.75 13.46 33.81
N PHE A 412 -52.39 14.06 32.67
CA PHE A 412 -52.22 15.51 32.61
C PHE A 412 -53.54 16.26 32.75
N GLU A 413 -54.65 15.78 32.19
CA GLU A 413 -55.98 16.39 32.38
C GLU A 413 -56.40 16.39 33.86
N GLU A 414 -56.16 15.30 34.59
CA GLU A 414 -56.56 15.18 36.00
C GLU A 414 -55.65 15.96 36.97
N ASN A 415 -54.41 16.27 36.56
CA ASN A 415 -53.39 16.87 37.44
C ASN A 415 -52.92 18.27 37.02
N THR A 416 -53.36 18.77 35.86
CA THR A 416 -53.14 20.17 35.42
C THR A 416 -54.23 21.06 35.99
N ILE A 417 -53.84 22.19 36.56
CA ILE A 417 -54.76 23.11 37.24
C ILE A 417 -55.11 24.23 36.29
N SER A 418 -56.40 24.52 36.11
CA SER A 418 -56.88 25.55 35.17
C SER A 418 -56.43 26.96 35.60
N GLU A 419 -56.20 27.82 34.61
CA GLU A 419 -55.81 29.23 34.84
C GLU A 419 -56.82 29.99 35.71
N ASP A 420 -58.12 29.73 35.55
CA ASP A 420 -59.18 30.37 36.36
C ASP A 420 -59.00 30.11 37.86
N LYS A 421 -58.67 28.87 38.23
CA LYS A 421 -58.44 28.45 39.61
C LYS A 421 -57.13 29.02 40.17
N ILE A 422 -56.13 29.21 39.31
CA ILE A 422 -54.88 29.89 39.66
C ILE A 422 -55.15 31.37 39.96
N GLN A 423 -55.96 32.05 39.13
CA GLN A 423 -56.31 33.45 39.33
C GLN A 423 -57.13 33.68 40.61
N GLU A 424 -58.10 32.82 40.92
CA GLU A 424 -58.89 32.90 42.16
C GLU A 424 -58.00 32.79 43.42
N VAL A 425 -57.07 31.83 43.43
CA VAL A 425 -56.18 31.63 44.57
C VAL A 425 -55.12 32.73 44.67
N ILE A 426 -54.60 33.25 43.55
CA ILE A 426 -53.71 34.41 43.54
C ILE A 426 -54.42 35.64 44.12
N ALA A 427 -55.66 35.92 43.70
CA ALA A 427 -56.44 37.03 44.22
C ALA A 427 -56.65 36.91 45.74
N LYS A 428 -56.95 35.70 46.22
CA LYS A 428 -57.06 35.39 47.65
C LYS A 428 -55.73 35.63 48.39
N VAL A 429 -54.61 35.10 47.89
CA VAL A 429 -53.29 35.24 48.53
C VAL A 429 -52.80 36.69 48.54
N ILE A 430 -53.07 37.47 47.48
CA ILE A 430 -52.77 38.91 47.44
C ILE A 430 -53.58 39.64 48.53
N SER A 431 -54.88 39.34 48.66
CA SER A 431 -55.74 39.96 49.68
C SER A 431 -55.35 39.61 51.13
N GLU A 432 -54.84 38.40 51.36
CA GLU A 432 -54.40 37.94 52.70
C GLU A 432 -52.98 38.41 53.05
N ASN A 433 -52.24 39.04 52.11
CA ASN A 433 -50.84 39.43 52.24
C ASN A 433 -50.56 40.84 51.70
N GLU A 434 -51.43 41.79 52.01
CA GLU A 434 -51.40 43.17 51.49
C GLU A 434 -50.05 43.88 51.69
N ALA A 435 -49.37 43.68 52.83
CA ALA A 435 -48.07 44.30 53.09
C ALA A 435 -47.00 43.92 52.04
N VAL A 436 -46.95 42.63 51.67
CA VAL A 436 -46.01 42.13 50.65
C VAL A 436 -46.43 42.56 49.26
N ALA A 437 -47.74 42.60 48.97
CA ALA A 437 -48.28 43.10 47.71
C ALA A 437 -47.98 44.59 47.48
N ASN A 438 -48.02 45.41 48.54
CA ASN A 438 -47.68 46.83 48.50
C ASN A 438 -46.18 47.07 48.30
N ASP A 439 -45.32 46.26 48.90
CA ASP A 439 -43.87 46.32 48.65
C ASP A 439 -43.51 46.01 47.19
N ILE A 440 -44.20 45.06 46.57
CA ILE A 440 -44.03 44.71 45.14
C ILE A 440 -44.50 45.87 44.25
N LYS A 441 -45.63 46.52 44.59
CA LYS A 441 -46.12 47.74 43.91
C LYS A 441 -45.14 48.91 44.04
N ALA A 442 -44.40 49.00 45.14
CA ALA A 442 -43.41 50.04 45.40
C ALA A 442 -42.05 49.80 44.70
N GLY A 443 -41.89 48.69 43.96
CA GLY A 443 -40.72 48.43 43.11
C GLY A 443 -39.82 47.26 43.55
N ASP A 444 -40.09 46.60 44.68
CA ASP A 444 -39.31 45.44 45.14
C ASP A 444 -39.85 44.12 44.55
N GLN A 445 -39.64 43.93 43.25
CA GLN A 445 -40.11 42.75 42.50
C GLN A 445 -39.48 41.42 42.95
N GLY A 446 -38.43 41.46 43.80
CA GLY A 446 -37.83 40.27 44.41
C GLY A 446 -38.76 39.57 45.40
N LYS A 447 -39.65 40.34 46.07
CA LYS A 447 -40.62 39.83 47.04
C LYS A 447 -41.78 39.04 46.42
N ALA A 448 -41.96 39.08 45.10
CA ALA A 448 -42.94 38.26 44.39
C ALA A 448 -42.75 36.76 44.67
N GLY A 449 -41.53 36.30 44.96
CA GLY A 449 -41.24 34.92 45.34
C GLY A 449 -41.95 34.46 46.63
N ILE A 450 -42.24 35.37 47.56
CA ILE A 450 -42.95 35.08 48.82
C ILE A 450 -44.42 34.75 48.53
N LEU A 451 -45.07 35.55 47.67
CA LEU A 451 -46.46 35.32 47.27
C LEU A 451 -46.57 34.06 46.39
N VAL A 452 -45.63 33.84 45.46
CA VAL A 452 -45.54 32.60 44.67
C VAL A 452 -45.45 31.38 45.58
N GLY A 453 -44.64 31.41 46.64
CA GLY A 453 -44.52 30.31 47.61
C GLY A 453 -45.82 30.01 48.36
N LYS A 454 -46.60 31.04 48.73
CA LYS A 454 -47.90 30.88 49.40
C LYS A 454 -48.97 30.35 48.46
N VAL A 455 -49.00 30.81 47.21
CA VAL A 455 -49.89 30.28 46.16
C VAL A 455 -49.60 28.80 45.91
N LEU A 456 -48.32 28.43 45.77
CA LEU A 456 -47.91 27.03 45.59
C LEU A 456 -48.24 26.15 46.81
N GLY A 457 -48.26 26.71 48.02
CA GLY A 457 -48.67 26.01 49.25
C GLY A 457 -50.16 25.64 49.30
N ILE A 458 -51.03 26.38 48.59
CA ILE A 458 -52.48 26.14 48.53
C ILE A 458 -52.85 25.26 47.32
N ILE A 459 -52.22 25.52 46.18
CA ILE A 459 -52.54 24.87 44.91
C ILE A 459 -51.83 23.51 44.75
N GLY A 460 -50.71 23.30 45.44
CA GLY A 460 -49.87 22.11 45.30
C GLY A 460 -48.87 22.22 44.15
N LYS A 461 -47.95 21.24 44.03
CA LYS A 461 -46.82 21.25 43.08
C LYS A 461 -47.21 21.16 41.58
N GLY A 462 -48.50 21.21 41.25
CA GLY A 462 -49.02 21.07 39.88
C GLY A 462 -49.06 22.36 39.06
N ALA A 463 -48.89 23.54 39.66
CA ALA A 463 -48.99 24.83 38.96
C ALA A 463 -47.61 25.47 38.64
N ASN A 464 -47.52 26.15 37.49
CA ASN A 464 -46.27 26.77 37.03
C ASN A 464 -45.95 28.06 37.80
N GLY A 465 -44.87 28.04 38.60
CA GLY A 465 -44.45 29.16 39.43
C GLY A 465 -44.08 30.44 38.65
N LYS A 466 -43.64 30.33 37.38
CA LYS A 466 -43.37 31.50 36.53
C LYS A 466 -44.68 32.16 36.09
N VAL A 467 -45.66 31.36 35.66
CA VAL A 467 -46.99 31.85 35.29
C VAL A 467 -47.67 32.50 36.50
N ILE A 468 -47.58 31.89 37.68
CA ILE A 468 -48.08 32.48 38.93
C ILE A 468 -47.38 33.81 39.24
N ARG A 469 -46.04 33.87 39.12
CA ARG A 469 -45.28 35.11 39.35
C ARG A 469 -45.69 36.20 38.38
N GLN A 470 -45.85 35.88 37.10
CA GLN A 470 -46.25 36.83 36.08
C GLN A 470 -47.66 37.36 36.32
N ILE A 471 -48.63 36.48 36.60
CA ILE A 471 -50.01 36.88 36.94
C ILE A 471 -50.03 37.75 38.21
N ILE A 472 -49.21 37.46 39.22
CA ILE A 472 -49.06 38.31 40.42
C ILE A 472 -48.51 39.69 40.04
N LEU A 473 -47.46 39.75 39.24
CA LEU A 473 -46.84 41.02 38.81
C LEU A 473 -47.79 41.84 37.91
N ASP A 474 -48.55 41.18 37.04
CA ASP A 474 -49.54 41.79 36.15
C ASP A 474 -50.75 42.31 36.94
N GLN A 475 -51.28 41.54 37.90
CA GLN A 475 -52.35 41.99 38.80
C GLN A 475 -51.92 43.12 39.74
N LEU A 476 -50.62 43.20 40.07
CA LEU A 476 -50.06 44.26 40.90
C LEU A 476 -49.50 45.43 40.08
N GLY A 477 -49.51 45.37 38.75
CA GLY A 477 -49.23 46.49 37.83
C GLY A 477 -47.76 46.87 37.64
N ALA A 478 -46.81 45.94 37.76
CA ALA A 478 -45.38 46.24 37.65
C ALA A 478 -44.74 45.60 36.40
N ALA A 479 -44.77 46.30 35.25
CA ALA A 479 -44.10 45.88 34.03
C ALA A 479 -43.11 46.94 33.53
N ALA A 480 -41.83 46.59 33.39
CA ALA A 480 -40.92 47.11 32.35
C ALA A 480 -39.51 46.45 32.34
N VAL A 481 -39.13 45.97 31.14
CA VAL A 481 -37.82 46.08 30.45
C VAL A 481 -36.60 45.32 30.98
N LEU A 482 -36.06 44.42 30.14
CA LEU A 482 -34.62 44.15 29.98
C LEU A 482 -34.33 43.70 28.54
N GLU A 483 -33.82 44.62 27.71
CA GLU A 483 -33.02 44.35 26.51
C GLU A 483 -31.68 45.10 26.68
N ASN A 484 -30.56 44.42 26.42
CA ASN A 484 -29.31 44.95 25.89
C ASN A 484 -28.35 43.79 25.61
N GLU A 485 -27.95 43.62 24.33
CA GLU A 485 -26.57 43.80 23.80
C GLU A 485 -25.86 42.43 23.67
N GLN A 486 -25.17 42.02 22.59
CA GLN A 486 -24.40 42.69 21.53
C GLN A 486 -24.35 41.79 20.28
N ALA A 487 -24.41 42.41 19.09
CA ALA A 487 -23.94 41.84 17.83
C ALA A 487 -22.56 42.44 17.52
N SER A 488 -21.60 41.60 17.12
CA SER A 488 -20.37 42.04 16.47
C SER A 488 -20.02 41.10 15.33
N GLU A 489 -19.61 41.73 14.23
CA GLU A 489 -19.48 41.23 12.87
C GLU A 489 -18.30 40.27 12.70
N THR A 490 -18.44 39.26 11.82
CA THR A 490 -17.30 38.51 11.29
C THR A 490 -17.28 38.62 9.77
N ILE A 491 -16.21 39.22 9.28
CA ILE A 491 -15.85 39.41 7.87
C ILE A 491 -15.39 38.07 7.29
N SER A 492 -16.06 37.56 6.26
CA SER A 492 -15.58 36.45 5.42
C SER A 492 -14.77 37.00 4.23
N LYS A 493 -13.50 36.58 4.13
CA LYS A 493 -12.68 36.69 2.92
C LYS A 493 -12.57 35.31 2.29
N GLU A 494 -13.30 35.09 1.21
CA GLU A 494 -13.06 33.97 0.29
C GLU A 494 -11.80 34.27 -0.54
N THR A 495 -10.89 33.30 -0.61
CA THR A 495 -9.74 33.32 -1.53
C THR A 495 -9.89 32.14 -2.47
N VAL A 496 -10.14 32.45 -3.74
CA VAL A 496 -10.21 31.51 -4.86
C VAL A 496 -8.79 31.04 -5.20
N LEU A 497 -8.58 29.73 -5.22
CA LEU A 497 -7.37 29.10 -5.76
C LEU A 497 -7.69 28.63 -7.19
N GLU A 498 -7.01 29.22 -8.17
CA GLU A 498 -7.08 28.87 -9.58
C GLU A 498 -6.40 27.52 -9.85
N ASN A 499 -7.13 26.62 -10.50
CA ASN A 499 -6.61 25.39 -11.10
C ASN A 499 -5.75 25.72 -12.34
N LYS A 500 -4.54 25.19 -12.41
CA LYS A 500 -3.74 25.17 -13.65
C LYS A 500 -4.18 23.99 -14.52
N GLU A 501 -4.84 24.29 -15.63
CA GLU A 501 -5.11 23.35 -16.71
C GLU A 501 -3.81 22.97 -17.45
N VAL A 502 -3.67 21.68 -17.75
CA VAL A 502 -2.65 21.15 -18.67
C VAL A 502 -3.17 21.37 -20.09
N GLN A 503 -2.50 22.23 -20.87
CA GLN A 503 -2.83 22.46 -22.28
C GLN A 503 -2.50 21.20 -23.12
N GLU A 504 -3.51 20.60 -23.76
CA GLU A 504 -3.32 19.61 -24.82
C GLU A 504 -2.83 20.31 -26.11
N GLU A 505 -1.70 19.88 -26.67
CA GLU A 505 -1.23 20.31 -27.99
C GLU A 505 -2.27 19.92 -29.07
N THR A 506 -2.90 20.90 -29.70
CA THR A 506 -3.76 20.71 -30.88
C THR A 506 -2.87 20.50 -32.12
N PHE A 507 -2.97 19.32 -32.75
CA PHE A 507 -2.24 19.02 -33.99
C PHE A 507 -3.06 19.42 -35.21
N PRO A 508 -2.42 19.91 -36.29
CA PRO A 508 -3.10 20.05 -37.58
C PRO A 508 -3.54 18.67 -38.09
N GLU A 509 -4.78 18.56 -38.58
CA GLU A 509 -5.26 17.35 -39.25
C GLU A 509 -4.45 17.11 -40.53
N ILE A 510 -3.66 16.05 -40.54
CA ILE A 510 -2.95 15.61 -41.75
C ILE A 510 -3.88 14.64 -42.49
N PRO A 511 -4.12 14.82 -43.80
CA PRO A 511 -4.88 13.86 -44.57
C PRO A 511 -4.18 12.50 -44.56
N ILE A 512 -4.94 11.41 -44.37
CA ILE A 512 -4.40 10.05 -44.42
C ILE A 512 -3.95 9.76 -45.87
N ILE A 513 -2.64 9.60 -46.07
CA ILE A 513 -2.05 9.30 -47.37
C ILE A 513 -1.99 7.79 -47.57
N ILE A 514 -2.84 7.25 -48.46
CA ILE A 514 -2.83 5.84 -48.90
C ILE A 514 -2.11 5.75 -50.25
N LYS A 515 -1.07 4.93 -50.35
CA LYS A 515 -0.27 4.73 -51.58
C LYS A 515 -0.11 3.24 -51.89
N ASP A 516 0.00 2.92 -53.18
CA ASP A 516 0.33 1.56 -53.63
C ASP A 516 1.81 1.22 -53.36
N THR A 517 2.69 2.21 -53.32
CA THR A 517 4.12 2.03 -53.09
C THR A 517 4.65 3.12 -52.15
N TYR A 518 5.23 2.69 -51.03
CA TYR A 518 5.85 3.56 -50.04
C TYR A 518 7.39 3.53 -50.09
N ARG A 519 8.01 2.57 -50.78
CA ARG A 519 9.47 2.48 -50.92
C ARG A 519 9.86 1.68 -52.14
N THR A 520 10.94 2.09 -52.82
CA THR A 520 11.62 1.26 -53.84
C THR A 520 12.84 0.56 -53.26
N HIS A 521 13.53 1.19 -52.30
CA HIS A 521 14.73 0.65 -51.66
C HIS A 521 14.67 0.75 -50.13
N LYS A 522 15.44 -0.10 -49.45
CA LYS A 522 15.88 0.14 -48.07
C LYS A 522 17.18 0.94 -48.09
N ILE A 523 17.40 1.77 -47.08
CA ILE A 523 18.61 2.58 -46.99
C ILE A 523 19.86 1.70 -47.02
N SER A 524 19.84 0.54 -46.37
CA SER A 524 20.95 -0.43 -46.38
C SER A 524 21.35 -0.96 -47.76
N GLN A 525 20.49 -0.80 -48.78
CA GLN A 525 20.77 -1.26 -50.14
C GLN A 525 21.46 -0.18 -50.99
N LEU A 526 21.51 1.06 -50.52
CA LEU A 526 22.11 2.19 -51.25
C LEU A 526 23.61 2.27 -51.00
N ALA A 527 24.38 2.50 -52.06
CA ALA A 527 25.81 2.71 -52.08
C ALA A 527 26.20 3.77 -53.14
N GLU A 528 27.49 4.07 -53.26
CA GLU A 528 28.01 5.03 -54.25
C GLU A 528 27.65 4.65 -55.71
N GLU A 529 27.39 3.37 -55.96
CA GLU A 529 26.95 2.83 -57.26
C GLU A 529 25.54 3.32 -57.68
N ASN A 530 24.72 3.79 -56.73
CA ASN A 530 23.35 4.25 -56.98
C ASN A 530 23.27 5.74 -57.33
N ILE A 531 24.39 6.45 -57.50
CA ILE A 531 24.39 7.87 -57.89
C ILE A 531 23.65 8.03 -59.23
N GLN A 532 22.80 9.06 -59.33
CA GLN A 532 21.84 9.35 -60.42
C GLN A 532 20.59 8.45 -60.46
N GLU A 533 20.42 7.51 -59.54
CA GLU A 533 19.20 6.69 -59.46
C GLU A 533 18.06 7.44 -58.75
N GLU A 534 16.84 7.37 -59.31
CA GLU A 534 15.63 7.88 -58.66
C GLU A 534 15.09 6.84 -57.68
N VAL A 535 14.98 7.20 -56.41
CA VAL A 535 14.53 6.30 -55.33
C VAL A 535 13.38 6.91 -54.53
N LEU A 536 12.53 6.03 -53.99
CA LEU A 536 11.49 6.36 -53.02
C LEU A 536 11.86 5.72 -51.69
N LEU A 537 12.01 6.53 -50.66
CA LEU A 537 12.34 6.10 -49.30
C LEU A 537 11.21 6.48 -48.35
N SER A 538 10.90 5.61 -47.39
CA SER A 538 10.01 5.95 -46.27
C SER A 538 10.61 5.51 -44.97
N GLY A 539 10.48 6.35 -43.94
CA GLY A 539 11.10 6.11 -42.65
C GLY A 539 10.77 7.18 -41.61
N TRP A 540 11.52 7.17 -40.53
CA TRP A 540 11.40 8.09 -39.42
C TRP A 540 12.45 9.18 -39.50
N VAL A 541 12.05 10.42 -39.28
CA VAL A 541 12.96 11.56 -39.15
C VAL A 541 13.82 11.35 -37.90
N ALA A 542 15.13 11.18 -38.06
CA ALA A 542 16.08 11.06 -36.95
C ALA A 542 16.54 12.44 -36.46
N SER A 543 16.75 13.38 -37.38
CA SER A 543 17.08 14.77 -37.08
C SER A 543 16.70 15.68 -38.25
N VAL A 544 16.51 16.97 -37.97
CA VAL A 544 16.32 18.02 -38.98
C VAL A 544 17.32 19.13 -38.68
N ARG A 545 18.05 19.56 -39.71
CA ARG A 545 19.02 20.66 -39.65
C ARG A 545 18.62 21.71 -40.68
N ASP A 546 18.33 22.91 -40.20
CA ASP A 546 17.91 24.05 -41.01
C ASP A 546 19.06 25.06 -41.15
N HIS A 547 19.41 25.37 -42.41
CA HIS A 547 20.41 26.36 -42.79
C HIS A 547 19.79 27.52 -43.60
N GLY A 548 18.47 27.71 -43.53
CA GLY A 548 17.72 28.81 -44.16
C GLY A 548 17.39 28.56 -45.64
N GLU A 549 18.41 28.46 -46.50
CA GLU A 549 18.25 28.16 -47.94
C GLU A 549 18.27 26.65 -48.24
N LEU A 550 18.84 25.87 -47.31
CA LEU A 550 18.95 24.42 -47.37
C LEU A 550 18.46 23.80 -46.07
N MET A 551 17.79 22.65 -46.17
CA MET A 551 17.40 21.82 -45.05
C MET A 551 17.88 20.39 -45.27
N PHE A 552 18.45 19.80 -44.23
CA PHE A 552 18.89 18.42 -44.22
C PHE A 552 18.04 17.61 -43.23
N ILE A 553 17.41 16.56 -43.71
CA ILE A 553 16.64 15.62 -42.91
C ILE A 553 17.40 14.30 -42.87
N ASP A 554 17.81 13.88 -41.69
CA ASP A 554 18.36 12.54 -41.49
C ASP A 554 17.21 11.55 -41.43
N LEU A 555 16.97 10.78 -42.49
CA LEU A 555 15.92 9.77 -42.56
C LEU A 555 16.46 8.39 -42.12
N ARG A 556 15.81 7.75 -41.15
CA ARG A 556 16.14 6.40 -40.71
C ARG A 556 15.04 5.42 -41.10
N ASP A 557 15.41 4.26 -41.65
CA ASP A 557 14.46 3.21 -42.00
C ASP A 557 14.57 1.98 -41.08
N SER A 558 13.91 0.87 -41.46
CA SER A 558 13.97 -0.37 -40.68
C SER A 558 15.32 -1.09 -40.75
N SER A 559 16.25 -0.70 -41.63
CA SER A 559 17.63 -1.21 -41.57
C SER A 559 18.46 -0.54 -40.47
N TYR A 560 17.94 0.53 -39.86
CA TYR A 560 18.61 1.39 -38.88
C TYR A 560 19.70 2.30 -39.45
N GLU A 561 20.00 2.16 -40.74
CA GLU A 561 20.85 3.09 -41.47
C GLU A 561 20.17 4.46 -41.60
N ILE A 562 20.98 5.52 -41.61
CA ILE A 562 20.52 6.89 -41.83
C ILE A 562 20.86 7.28 -43.25
N PHE A 563 19.96 7.98 -43.94
CA PHE A 563 20.21 8.62 -45.23
C PHE A 563 19.87 10.10 -45.10
N GLN A 564 20.77 10.97 -45.54
CA GLN A 564 20.51 12.41 -45.55
C GLN A 564 19.65 12.74 -46.75
N VAL A 565 18.55 13.44 -46.51
CA VAL A 565 17.68 14.03 -47.51
C VAL A 565 17.97 15.52 -47.54
N ARG A 566 18.40 16.01 -48.68
CA ARG A 566 18.68 17.42 -48.93
C ARG A 566 17.52 18.07 -49.66
N ILE A 567 17.07 19.18 -49.08
CA ILE A 567 15.96 20.00 -49.58
C ILE A 567 16.50 21.42 -49.77
N SER A 568 16.14 22.05 -50.89
CA SER A 568 16.51 23.44 -51.18
C SER A 568 15.25 24.30 -51.33
N ARG A 569 15.36 25.61 -51.08
CA ARG A 569 14.26 26.56 -51.30
C ARG A 569 13.83 26.62 -52.78
N GLU A 570 14.74 26.31 -53.70
CA GLU A 570 14.44 26.18 -55.14
C GLU A 570 13.56 24.95 -55.44
N SER A 571 13.83 23.81 -54.81
CA SER A 571 13.05 22.57 -55.02
C SER A 571 11.79 22.49 -54.15
N PHE A 572 11.74 23.21 -53.03
CA PHE A 572 10.60 23.28 -52.10
C PHE A 572 10.36 24.73 -51.61
N PRO A 573 9.43 25.47 -52.25
CA PRO A 573 9.11 26.85 -51.85
C PRO A 573 8.53 26.97 -50.42
N ASN A 574 7.93 25.92 -49.89
CA ASN A 574 7.33 25.85 -48.55
C ASN A 574 8.25 25.19 -47.51
N ILE A 575 9.58 25.32 -47.67
CA ILE A 575 10.58 24.74 -46.76
C ILE A 575 10.35 25.12 -45.28
N ASP A 576 9.82 26.32 -45.03
CA ASP A 576 9.53 26.83 -43.67
C ASP A 576 8.43 26.00 -42.95
N GLU A 577 7.57 25.28 -43.69
CA GLU A 577 6.59 24.36 -43.10
C GLU A 577 7.24 23.05 -42.62
N LEU A 578 8.31 22.62 -43.28
CA LEU A 578 9.05 21.40 -42.95
C LEU A 578 9.95 21.57 -41.72
N VAL A 579 10.29 22.82 -41.33
CA VAL A 579 11.00 23.13 -40.08
C VAL A 579 10.23 22.62 -38.85
N LYS A 580 8.91 22.44 -38.98
CA LYS A 580 8.04 21.89 -37.92
C LYS A 580 8.14 20.37 -37.77
N LEU A 581 8.87 19.65 -38.64
CA LEU A 581 9.06 18.21 -38.52
C LEU A 581 9.86 17.87 -37.25
N LYS A 582 9.15 17.31 -36.27
CA LYS A 582 9.77 16.79 -35.05
C LYS A 582 10.45 15.43 -35.33
N PRO A 583 11.51 15.06 -34.58
CA PRO A 583 12.05 13.71 -34.62
C PRO A 583 10.97 12.64 -34.45
N GLU A 584 11.17 11.50 -35.11
CA GLU A 584 10.27 10.35 -35.20
C GLU A 584 8.96 10.57 -35.99
N SER A 585 8.81 11.72 -36.64
CA SER A 585 7.78 11.91 -37.69
C SER A 585 8.05 10.95 -38.85
N VAL A 586 6.98 10.46 -39.48
CA VAL A 586 7.05 9.49 -40.59
C VAL A 586 6.85 10.22 -41.90
N ILE A 587 7.83 10.09 -42.80
CA ILE A 587 7.82 10.75 -44.11
C ILE A 587 8.09 9.75 -45.23
N SER A 588 7.59 10.08 -46.42
CA SER A 588 7.92 9.43 -47.69
C SER A 588 8.58 10.46 -48.61
N VAL A 589 9.75 10.13 -49.15
CA VAL A 589 10.57 11.05 -49.93
C VAL A 589 10.96 10.39 -51.24
N LYS A 590 10.70 11.07 -52.36
CA LYS A 590 11.10 10.63 -53.70
C LYS A 590 12.16 11.59 -54.25
N GLY A 591 13.30 11.08 -54.69
CA GLY A 591 14.40 11.93 -55.16
C GLY A 591 15.51 11.17 -55.89
N ILE A 592 16.55 11.89 -56.28
CA ILE A 592 17.72 11.36 -56.98
C ILE A 592 18.89 11.25 -56.00
N VAL A 593 19.60 10.12 -56.02
CA VAL A 593 20.80 9.93 -55.20
C VAL A 593 21.96 10.73 -55.82
N VAL A 594 22.62 11.56 -55.02
CA VAL A 594 23.76 12.38 -55.44
C VAL A 594 24.96 12.18 -54.50
N GLY A 595 26.16 12.45 -55.01
CA GLY A 595 27.37 12.48 -54.20
C GLY A 595 27.43 13.77 -53.37
N ARG A 596 27.90 13.67 -52.13
CA ARG A 596 28.25 14.84 -51.32
C ARG A 596 29.58 15.44 -51.78
N ASN A 597 29.83 16.69 -51.41
CA ASN A 597 31.16 17.27 -51.55
C ASN A 597 32.14 16.57 -50.59
N GLU A 598 33.42 16.46 -50.97
CA GLU A 598 34.45 15.79 -50.14
C GLU A 598 34.57 16.42 -48.74
N ASP A 599 34.39 17.74 -48.63
CA ASP A 599 34.42 18.48 -47.37
C ASP A 599 33.19 18.22 -46.47
N ASP A 600 32.11 17.59 -46.98
CA ASP A 600 30.86 17.27 -46.26
C ASP A 600 30.67 15.75 -46.06
N TYR A 601 31.75 14.97 -46.20
CA TYR A 601 31.72 13.53 -45.93
C TYR A 601 31.54 13.23 -44.45
N ASN A 602 30.53 12.43 -44.13
CA ASN A 602 30.27 11.98 -42.76
C ASN A 602 30.82 10.57 -42.53
N ALA A 603 32.02 10.47 -41.97
CA ALA A 603 32.65 9.18 -41.64
C ALA A 603 31.88 8.34 -40.61
N GLY A 604 30.94 8.94 -39.86
CA GLY A 604 30.08 8.25 -38.90
C GLY A 604 28.88 7.53 -39.53
N LEU A 605 28.62 7.72 -40.83
CA LEU A 605 27.50 7.09 -41.54
C LEU A 605 28.00 6.25 -42.71
N ARG A 606 27.42 5.05 -42.90
CA ARG A 606 27.71 4.19 -44.05
C ARG A 606 27.43 4.88 -45.38
N THR A 607 26.40 5.72 -45.40
CA THR A 607 25.92 6.51 -46.55
C THR A 607 26.52 7.91 -46.57
N GLY A 608 27.52 8.19 -45.73
CA GLY A 608 28.02 9.54 -45.47
C GLY A 608 28.68 10.26 -46.64
N LYS A 609 28.88 9.59 -47.77
CA LYS A 609 29.37 10.17 -49.04
C LYS A 609 28.27 10.49 -50.04
N ILE A 610 27.04 10.04 -49.79
CA ILE A 610 25.89 10.23 -50.68
C ILE A 610 24.72 10.86 -49.91
N GLU A 611 23.81 11.49 -50.63
CA GLU A 611 22.57 12.08 -50.10
C GLU A 611 21.44 11.99 -51.13
N LEU A 612 20.20 12.21 -50.69
CA LEU A 612 19.04 12.25 -51.57
C LEU A 612 18.69 13.71 -51.85
N GLU A 613 18.78 14.14 -53.10
CA GLU A 613 18.20 15.40 -53.53
C GLU A 613 16.75 15.16 -53.95
N THR A 614 15.81 15.91 -53.37
CA THR A 614 14.39 15.69 -53.57
C THR A 614 13.64 16.98 -53.89
N SER A 615 12.53 16.83 -54.62
CA SER A 615 11.48 17.82 -54.84
C SER A 615 10.09 17.31 -54.40
N VAL A 616 10.02 16.10 -53.81
CA VAL A 616 8.76 15.45 -53.40
C VAL A 616 8.92 14.80 -52.02
N LEU A 617 8.23 15.37 -51.03
CA LEU A 617 8.19 14.91 -49.66
C LEU A 617 6.74 14.92 -49.19
N GLU A 618 6.31 13.79 -48.65
CA GLU A 618 4.98 13.62 -48.08
C GLU A 618 5.11 13.26 -46.60
N ILE A 619 4.34 13.97 -45.78
CA ILE A 619 4.25 13.70 -44.34
C ILE A 619 3.17 12.64 -44.14
N LEU A 620 3.57 11.42 -43.81
CA LEU A 620 2.65 10.31 -43.56
C LEU A 620 2.07 10.40 -42.14
N ASN A 621 2.87 10.85 -41.17
CA ASN A 621 2.44 11.06 -39.78
C ASN A 621 3.38 12.02 -39.05
N LEU A 622 2.85 12.94 -38.24
CA LEU A 622 3.66 13.81 -37.38
C LEU A 622 3.87 13.18 -35.99
N SER A 623 5.08 13.28 -35.47
CA SER A 623 5.36 12.88 -34.09
C SER A 623 4.97 13.96 -33.10
N LYS A 624 4.46 13.54 -31.94
CA LYS A 624 4.39 14.38 -30.74
C LYS A 624 5.80 14.64 -30.20
N THR A 625 5.91 15.57 -29.26
CA THR A 625 7.14 15.72 -28.46
C THR A 625 7.45 14.39 -27.76
N LEU A 626 8.65 13.87 -27.97
CA LEU A 626 9.02 12.54 -27.48
C LEU A 626 9.23 12.56 -25.95
N PRO A 627 8.85 11.49 -25.24
CA PRO A 627 9.11 11.36 -23.80
C PRO A 627 10.60 11.21 -23.48
N PHE A 628 11.40 10.80 -24.46
CA PHE A 628 12.86 10.74 -24.39
C PHE A 628 13.47 10.73 -25.80
N GLU A 629 14.74 11.13 -25.89
CA GLU A 629 15.52 10.99 -27.12
C GLU A 629 15.86 9.51 -27.36
N ILE A 630 15.54 8.98 -28.55
CA ILE A 630 15.79 7.57 -28.90
C ILE A 630 17.25 7.17 -28.74
N LYS A 631 18.20 8.05 -29.11
CA LYS A 631 19.65 7.81 -28.98
C LYS A 631 20.11 7.77 -27.51
N ARG A 632 19.38 8.39 -26.58
CA ARG A 632 19.72 8.47 -25.16
C ARG A 632 18.74 7.72 -24.28
N ALA A 633 17.94 6.81 -24.84
CA ALA A 633 16.92 6.06 -24.11
C ALA A 633 17.49 5.38 -22.85
N ALA A 634 18.72 4.83 -22.90
CA ALA A 634 19.37 4.20 -21.75
C ALA A 634 19.64 5.15 -20.56
N LYS A 635 19.63 6.47 -20.75
CA LYS A 635 19.77 7.48 -19.68
C LYS A 635 18.43 7.88 -19.05
N THR A 636 17.31 7.44 -19.63
CA THR A 636 15.97 7.71 -19.16
C THR A 636 15.54 6.65 -18.14
N ASN A 637 14.68 7.04 -17.20
CA ASN A 637 14.07 6.14 -16.22
C ASN A 637 13.42 4.93 -16.92
N GLU A 638 13.67 3.73 -16.39
CA GLU A 638 13.21 2.46 -16.94
C GLU A 638 11.67 2.35 -17.04
N ALA A 639 10.92 2.88 -16.06
CA ALA A 639 9.46 2.87 -16.09
C ALA A 639 8.90 3.65 -17.29
N ILE A 640 9.49 4.81 -17.61
CA ILE A 640 9.11 5.60 -18.80
C ILE A 640 9.45 4.82 -20.07
N ARG A 641 10.59 4.14 -20.12
CA ARG A 641 10.96 3.29 -21.27
C ARG A 641 10.00 2.11 -21.45
N PHE A 642 9.50 1.51 -20.37
CA PHE A 642 8.48 0.46 -20.44
C PHE A 642 7.12 1.00 -20.91
N GLN A 643 6.68 2.15 -20.40
CA GLN A 643 5.46 2.81 -20.85
C GLN A 643 5.49 3.10 -22.36
N TYR A 644 6.65 3.53 -22.86
CA TYR A 644 6.86 3.82 -24.29
C TYR A 644 7.77 2.79 -24.96
N LYS A 645 7.59 1.49 -24.66
CA LYS A 645 8.48 0.41 -25.12
C LYS A 645 8.63 0.35 -26.64
N PHE A 646 7.58 0.71 -27.37
CA PHE A 646 7.60 0.80 -28.83
C PHE A 646 8.58 1.87 -29.36
N LEU A 647 8.83 2.94 -28.60
CA LEU A 647 9.89 3.92 -28.89
C LEU A 647 11.27 3.41 -28.45
N ASP A 648 11.37 2.77 -27.30
CA ASP A 648 12.62 2.14 -26.82
C ASP A 648 13.11 1.04 -27.78
N HIS A 649 12.21 0.32 -28.47
CA HIS A 649 12.55 -0.61 -29.56
C HIS A 649 13.19 0.05 -30.79
N ARG A 650 13.08 1.39 -30.92
CA ARG A 650 13.81 2.17 -31.93
C ARG A 650 15.20 2.56 -31.46
N ASN A 651 15.61 2.26 -30.22
CA ASN A 651 16.99 2.36 -29.81
C ASN A 651 17.83 1.23 -30.44
N GLU A 652 19.06 1.53 -30.85
CA GLU A 652 19.92 0.59 -31.56
C GLU A 652 20.24 -0.66 -30.72
N GLU A 653 20.54 -0.49 -29.44
CA GLU A 653 20.96 -1.59 -28.58
C GLU A 653 19.83 -2.57 -28.35
N VAL A 654 18.63 -2.05 -28.07
CA VAL A 654 17.41 -2.84 -27.86
C VAL A 654 17.00 -3.55 -29.15
N ARG A 655 17.02 -2.83 -30.28
CA ARG A 655 16.76 -3.41 -31.60
C ARG A 655 17.74 -4.53 -31.93
N ARG A 656 19.04 -4.29 -31.73
CA ARG A 656 20.10 -5.26 -31.99
C ARG A 656 19.94 -6.50 -31.14
N ALA A 657 19.52 -6.39 -29.88
CA ALA A 657 19.23 -7.54 -29.03
C ALA A 657 18.12 -8.44 -29.63
N ILE A 658 17.02 -7.85 -30.08
CA ILE A 658 15.90 -8.57 -30.71
C ILE A 658 16.34 -9.24 -32.02
N VAL A 659 17.04 -8.50 -32.90
CA VAL A 659 17.55 -9.03 -34.17
C VAL A 659 18.56 -10.15 -33.95
N ASN A 660 19.47 -9.99 -32.99
CA ASN A 660 20.45 -11.02 -32.66
C ASN A 660 19.80 -12.27 -32.07
N ARG A 661 18.76 -12.14 -31.24
CA ARG A 661 18.00 -13.30 -30.75
C ARG A 661 17.45 -14.15 -31.89
N HIS A 662 16.89 -13.53 -32.94
CA HIS A 662 16.46 -14.24 -34.14
C HIS A 662 17.63 -14.94 -34.84
N LYS A 663 18.73 -14.23 -35.08
CA LYS A 663 19.93 -14.79 -35.72
C LYS A 663 20.52 -15.96 -34.94
N VAL A 664 20.54 -15.89 -33.61
CA VAL A 664 21.02 -16.96 -32.71
C VAL A 664 20.15 -18.19 -32.88
N ILE A 665 18.83 -18.05 -32.75
CA ILE A 665 17.90 -19.18 -32.90
C ILE A 665 18.02 -19.83 -34.28
N LYS A 666 18.10 -19.03 -35.35
CA LYS A 666 18.31 -19.55 -36.70
C LYS A 666 19.62 -20.34 -36.82
N LEU A 667 20.74 -19.77 -36.34
CA LEU A 667 22.04 -20.42 -36.44
C LEU A 667 22.09 -21.71 -35.62
N LEU A 668 21.47 -21.75 -34.43
CA LEU A 668 21.38 -22.97 -33.63
C LEU A 668 20.62 -24.06 -34.39
N ARG A 669 19.50 -23.72 -35.04
CA ARG A 669 18.76 -24.66 -35.91
C ARG A 669 19.62 -25.17 -37.06
N ASP A 670 20.31 -24.27 -37.77
CA ASP A 670 21.16 -24.64 -38.90
C ASP A 670 22.29 -25.61 -38.45
N ILE A 671 22.94 -25.35 -37.31
CA ILE A 671 24.01 -26.24 -36.80
C ILE A 671 23.44 -27.60 -36.35
N LEU A 672 22.28 -27.62 -35.69
CA LEU A 672 21.68 -28.87 -35.22
C LEU A 672 21.14 -29.72 -36.37
N ASP A 673 20.61 -29.10 -37.41
CA ASP A 673 20.23 -29.77 -38.67
C ASP A 673 21.46 -30.42 -39.35
N GLU A 674 22.59 -29.70 -39.41
CA GLU A 674 23.88 -30.26 -39.89
C GLU A 674 24.39 -31.44 -39.04
N GLU A 675 24.04 -31.49 -37.74
CA GLU A 675 24.38 -32.57 -36.80
C GLU A 675 23.32 -33.70 -36.76
N GLU A 676 22.36 -33.67 -37.69
CA GLU A 676 21.26 -34.63 -37.86
C GLU A 676 20.24 -34.66 -36.72
N PHE A 677 20.07 -33.55 -36.00
CA PHE A 677 19.00 -33.42 -35.01
C PHE A 677 17.67 -33.05 -35.68
N LEU A 678 16.59 -33.68 -35.23
CA LEU A 678 15.23 -33.29 -35.62
C LEU A 678 14.67 -32.21 -34.69
N GLU A 679 14.11 -31.12 -35.23
CA GLU A 679 13.33 -30.17 -34.41
C GLU A 679 11.95 -30.77 -34.13
N ILE A 680 11.66 -31.12 -32.88
CA ILE A 680 10.38 -31.73 -32.46
C ILE A 680 9.68 -30.81 -31.48
N GLU A 681 8.48 -30.36 -31.85
CA GLU A 681 7.63 -29.58 -30.94
C GLU A 681 6.82 -30.49 -30.02
N THR A 682 6.84 -30.19 -28.73
CA THR A 682 6.04 -30.90 -27.71
C THR A 682 4.87 -30.03 -27.23
N PRO A 683 3.79 -30.65 -26.71
CA PRO A 683 2.70 -29.89 -26.08
C PRO A 683 3.21 -28.98 -24.95
N ILE A 684 2.63 -27.78 -24.87
CA ILE A 684 2.87 -26.86 -23.76
C ILE A 684 1.98 -27.22 -22.56
N LEU A 685 0.70 -27.50 -22.79
CA LEU A 685 -0.19 -27.89 -21.69
C LEU A 685 0.00 -29.38 -21.37
N SER A 686 0.69 -29.68 -20.27
CA SER A 686 1.00 -31.05 -19.84
C SER A 686 0.58 -31.32 -18.40
N ALA A 687 0.84 -32.54 -17.93
CA ALA A 687 0.82 -32.82 -16.50
C ALA A 687 2.06 -32.19 -15.85
N GLY A 688 1.95 -31.91 -14.55
CA GLY A 688 3.07 -31.46 -13.74
C GLY A 688 4.21 -32.47 -13.71
N THR A 689 5.42 -31.95 -13.59
CA THR A 689 6.63 -32.71 -13.34
C THR A 689 7.19 -32.28 -11.99
N ASP A 690 7.64 -33.24 -11.18
CA ASP A 690 8.35 -32.96 -9.93
C ASP A 690 9.75 -32.39 -10.24
N GLU A 691 9.79 -31.13 -10.67
CA GLU A 691 11.00 -30.33 -10.90
C GLU A 691 11.25 -29.36 -9.74
N GLY A 692 12.43 -28.75 -9.71
CA GLY A 692 12.89 -27.95 -8.56
C GLY A 692 12.27 -26.56 -8.42
N ALA A 693 11.51 -26.07 -9.41
CA ALA A 693 10.84 -24.77 -9.36
C ALA A 693 9.32 -24.94 -9.23
N ARG A 694 8.60 -23.86 -8.92
CA ARG A 694 7.12 -23.85 -8.91
C ARG A 694 6.58 -23.78 -10.34
N GLU A 695 5.48 -24.48 -10.61
CA GLU A 695 4.84 -24.56 -11.93
C GLU A 695 3.64 -23.60 -12.03
N PHE A 696 3.47 -22.95 -13.18
CA PHE A 696 2.22 -22.26 -13.47
C PHE A 696 1.12 -23.27 -13.77
N ILE A 697 -0.04 -23.11 -13.13
CA ILE A 697 -1.22 -23.93 -13.36
C ILE A 697 -2.19 -23.26 -14.34
N VAL A 698 -2.72 -24.06 -15.27
CA VAL A 698 -3.72 -23.64 -16.25
C VAL A 698 -4.97 -24.51 -16.07
N PRO A 699 -6.08 -23.97 -15.54
CA PRO A 699 -7.28 -24.74 -15.27
C PRO A 699 -7.88 -25.34 -16.56
N THR A 700 -8.31 -26.61 -16.50
CA THR A 700 -9.00 -27.24 -17.63
C THR A 700 -10.51 -27.10 -17.52
N ARG A 701 -11.17 -26.79 -18.64
CA ARG A 701 -12.64 -26.78 -18.74
C ARG A 701 -13.24 -28.18 -18.75
N LYS A 702 -12.44 -29.23 -19.03
CA LYS A 702 -12.94 -30.60 -19.24
C LYS A 702 -13.17 -31.37 -17.93
N GLY A 703 -12.59 -30.94 -16.83
CA GLY A 703 -12.74 -31.59 -15.53
C GLY A 703 -12.56 -30.59 -14.41
N SER A 704 -13.58 -30.44 -13.57
CA SER A 704 -13.50 -29.59 -12.38
C SER A 704 -12.39 -30.09 -11.45
N GLY A 705 -11.55 -29.17 -10.96
CA GLY A 705 -10.42 -29.50 -10.08
C GLY A 705 -9.19 -30.09 -10.78
N LEU A 706 -9.17 -30.15 -12.11
CA LEU A 706 -8.00 -30.56 -12.89
C LEU A 706 -7.32 -29.35 -13.54
N PHE A 707 -6.00 -29.41 -13.61
CA PHE A 707 -5.16 -28.37 -14.16
C PHE A 707 -4.13 -28.98 -15.10
N TYR A 708 -3.81 -28.27 -16.17
CA TYR A 708 -2.55 -28.44 -16.87
C TYR A 708 -1.48 -27.63 -16.15
N THR A 709 -0.23 -27.96 -16.39
CA THR A 709 0.91 -27.13 -16.00
C THR A 709 1.58 -26.58 -17.24
N LEU A 710 2.21 -25.40 -17.09
CA LEU A 710 3.15 -24.90 -18.07
C LEU A 710 4.54 -25.49 -17.77
N PRO A 711 5.29 -25.93 -18.79
CA PRO A 711 6.47 -26.76 -18.59
C PRO A 711 7.66 -25.90 -18.18
N GLN A 712 8.41 -26.34 -17.18
CA GLN A 712 9.72 -25.79 -16.83
C GLN A 712 10.81 -26.27 -17.78
N ALA A 713 10.62 -27.48 -18.29
CA ALA A 713 11.25 -28.08 -19.46
C ALA A 713 10.25 -29.08 -20.08
N PRO A 714 10.36 -29.44 -21.36
CA PRO A 714 9.55 -30.50 -21.98
C PRO A 714 9.96 -31.92 -21.51
N GLN A 715 10.35 -32.09 -20.24
CA GLN A 715 11.08 -33.25 -19.72
C GLN A 715 10.37 -34.60 -19.95
N GLN A 716 9.07 -34.68 -19.66
CA GLN A 716 8.28 -35.90 -19.87
C GLN A 716 8.28 -36.33 -21.35
N PHE A 717 8.00 -35.38 -22.24
CA PHE A 717 7.95 -35.66 -23.68
C PHE A 717 9.32 -36.01 -24.24
N LYS A 718 10.39 -35.37 -23.74
CA LYS A 718 11.76 -35.73 -24.11
C LYS A 718 12.06 -37.19 -23.78
N GLN A 719 11.81 -37.61 -22.54
CA GLN A 719 12.03 -39.00 -22.15
C GLN A 719 11.20 -39.98 -22.98
N MET A 720 9.94 -39.64 -23.30
CA MET A 720 9.10 -40.45 -24.18
C MET A 720 9.64 -40.55 -25.60
N LEU A 721 10.14 -39.45 -26.16
CA LEU A 721 10.77 -39.43 -27.49
C LEU A 721 12.01 -40.32 -27.52
N MET A 722 12.83 -40.32 -26.46
CA MET A 722 13.97 -41.25 -26.31
C MET A 722 13.58 -42.70 -26.24
N VAL A 723 12.55 -43.03 -25.48
CA VAL A 723 12.06 -44.41 -25.45
C VAL A 723 11.46 -44.82 -26.80
N SER A 724 10.90 -43.88 -27.57
CA SER A 724 10.29 -44.17 -28.88
C SER A 724 11.29 -44.36 -30.04
N GLY A 725 12.58 -44.15 -29.81
CA GLY A 725 13.64 -44.44 -30.79
C GLY A 725 14.02 -43.29 -31.72
N TYR A 726 13.66 -42.05 -31.41
CA TYR A 726 14.37 -40.91 -32.00
C TYR A 726 15.79 -40.90 -31.42
N GLU A 727 16.85 -40.66 -32.19
CA GLU A 727 18.22 -40.73 -31.65
C GLU A 727 18.77 -39.35 -31.29
N LYS A 728 18.42 -38.31 -32.07
CA LYS A 728 18.85 -36.93 -31.88
C LYS A 728 17.72 -35.99 -32.20
N TYR A 729 17.35 -35.13 -31.26
CA TYR A 729 16.30 -34.14 -31.48
C TYR A 729 16.45 -32.97 -30.51
N PHE A 730 15.85 -31.86 -30.89
CA PHE A 730 15.87 -30.63 -30.12
C PHE A 730 14.56 -29.88 -30.22
N GLN A 731 14.38 -28.92 -29.34
CA GLN A 731 13.27 -27.98 -29.36
C GLN A 731 13.77 -26.61 -28.90
N ILE A 732 13.36 -25.55 -29.59
CA ILE A 732 13.42 -24.19 -29.06
C ILE A 732 12.21 -24.00 -28.14
N ALA A 733 12.31 -24.57 -26.94
CA ALA A 733 11.21 -24.70 -26.00
C ALA A 733 10.86 -23.36 -25.35
N ARG A 734 9.56 -23.10 -25.21
CA ARG A 734 9.05 -22.03 -24.36
C ARG A 734 8.76 -22.62 -22.98
N CYS A 735 9.47 -22.11 -21.99
CA CYS A 735 9.43 -22.64 -20.64
C CYS A 735 9.01 -21.56 -19.65
N PHE A 736 8.42 -22.01 -18.54
CA PHE A 736 7.78 -21.14 -17.58
C PHE A 736 8.17 -21.55 -16.16
N ARG A 737 8.44 -20.58 -15.30
CA ARG A 737 8.78 -20.79 -13.88
C ARG A 737 7.97 -19.85 -13.03
N ASP A 738 7.18 -20.38 -12.11
CA ASP A 738 6.39 -19.59 -11.15
C ASP A 738 7.28 -19.15 -9.97
N GLU A 739 8.33 -18.40 -10.29
CA GLU A 739 9.29 -17.87 -9.32
C GLU A 739 9.35 -16.34 -9.40
N ASP A 740 9.81 -15.72 -8.31
CA ASP A 740 10.03 -14.29 -8.27
C ASP A 740 11.06 -13.87 -9.34
N SER A 741 10.69 -12.84 -10.10
CA SER A 741 11.50 -12.36 -11.21
C SER A 741 12.84 -11.84 -10.72
N ARG A 742 13.92 -12.39 -11.27
CA ARG A 742 15.31 -11.94 -11.06
C ARG A 742 15.98 -11.73 -12.41
N GLY A 743 17.09 -11.00 -12.43
CA GLY A 743 17.82 -10.72 -13.68
C GLY A 743 18.20 -11.97 -14.48
N ASP A 744 18.39 -13.11 -13.82
CA ASP A 744 18.71 -14.42 -14.37
C ASP A 744 17.53 -15.42 -14.37
N ARG A 745 16.37 -15.05 -13.80
CA ARG A 745 15.18 -15.90 -13.70
C ARG A 745 13.93 -15.14 -14.11
N GLN A 746 13.45 -15.43 -15.32
CA GLN A 746 12.24 -14.84 -15.86
C GLN A 746 11.09 -15.84 -15.78
N PRO A 747 9.84 -15.39 -15.52
CA PRO A 747 8.68 -16.27 -15.49
C PRO A 747 8.42 -17.00 -16.81
N GLU A 748 8.77 -16.36 -17.93
CA GLU A 748 8.72 -16.94 -19.28
C GLU A 748 10.10 -16.79 -19.92
N PHE A 749 10.66 -17.88 -20.44
CA PHE A 749 11.95 -17.85 -21.14
C PHE A 749 11.97 -18.88 -22.28
N THR A 750 12.93 -18.68 -23.19
CA THR A 750 13.16 -19.64 -24.28
C THR A 750 14.46 -20.35 -24.03
N GLN A 751 14.44 -21.66 -24.11
CA GLN A 751 15.63 -22.50 -23.99
C GLN A 751 15.81 -23.37 -25.23
N LEU A 752 17.06 -23.70 -25.52
CA LEU A 752 17.38 -24.79 -26.42
C LEU A 752 17.39 -26.07 -25.57
N ASP A 753 16.45 -26.95 -25.81
CA ASP A 753 16.38 -28.25 -25.19
C ASP A 753 16.78 -29.31 -26.22
N MET A 754 17.68 -30.22 -25.88
CA MET A 754 18.22 -31.21 -26.81
C MET A 754 18.53 -32.51 -26.10
N GLU A 755 18.41 -33.61 -26.83
CA GLU A 755 18.59 -34.95 -26.29
C GLU A 755 19.22 -35.84 -27.37
N MET A 756 20.12 -36.72 -26.95
CA MET A 756 20.90 -37.58 -27.84
C MET A 756 21.09 -38.96 -27.21
N ALA A 757 20.60 -40.00 -27.88
CA ALA A 757 20.85 -41.39 -27.54
C ALA A 757 22.29 -41.80 -27.89
N TYR A 758 22.83 -42.77 -27.16
CA TYR A 758 24.18 -43.33 -27.37
C TYR A 758 25.33 -42.30 -27.37
N GLY A 759 25.10 -41.10 -26.81
CA GLY A 759 26.10 -40.04 -26.67
C GLY A 759 26.92 -40.19 -25.38
N SER A 760 28.24 -39.99 -25.49
CA SER A 760 29.11 -39.80 -24.33
C SER A 760 29.01 -38.37 -23.80
N MET A 761 29.35 -38.18 -22.51
CA MET A 761 29.44 -36.86 -21.89
C MET A 761 30.33 -35.90 -22.71
N GLN A 762 31.45 -36.38 -23.24
CA GLN A 762 32.37 -35.57 -24.03
C GLN A 762 31.72 -35.09 -25.34
N GLN A 763 30.95 -35.93 -26.04
CA GLN A 763 30.25 -35.53 -27.26
C GLN A 763 29.23 -34.42 -26.99
N ILE A 764 28.50 -34.47 -25.86
CA ILE A 764 27.57 -33.41 -25.47
C ILE A 764 28.31 -32.10 -25.16
N ILE A 765 29.45 -32.17 -24.47
CA ILE A 765 30.31 -31.00 -24.18
C ILE A 765 30.84 -30.39 -25.48
N ASP A 766 31.33 -31.22 -26.40
CA ASP A 766 31.90 -30.77 -27.67
C ASP A 766 30.83 -30.10 -28.56
N LEU A 767 29.63 -30.68 -28.62
CA LEU A 767 28.50 -30.10 -29.35
C LEU A 767 28.09 -28.74 -28.78
N ASN A 768 27.89 -28.64 -27.46
CA ASN A 768 27.55 -27.37 -26.81
C ASN A 768 28.66 -26.32 -27.00
N THR A 769 29.92 -26.75 -26.94
CA THR A 769 31.08 -25.90 -27.22
C THR A 769 31.07 -25.39 -28.66
N LYS A 770 30.77 -26.25 -29.64
CA LYS A 770 30.63 -25.88 -31.05
C LYS A 770 29.51 -24.85 -31.23
N LEU A 771 28.31 -25.12 -30.69
CA LEU A 771 27.15 -24.21 -30.76
C LEU A 771 27.49 -22.82 -30.20
N PHE A 772 28.05 -22.77 -28.99
CA PHE A 772 28.43 -21.52 -28.34
C PHE A 772 29.47 -20.74 -29.17
N ASN A 773 30.55 -21.41 -29.57
CA ASN A 773 31.64 -20.78 -30.32
C ASN A 773 31.17 -20.23 -31.68
N GLU A 774 30.34 -20.98 -32.41
CA GLU A 774 29.80 -20.55 -33.70
C GLU A 774 28.86 -19.35 -33.55
N VAL A 775 28.01 -19.33 -32.51
CA VAL A 775 27.16 -18.18 -32.19
C VAL A 775 28.01 -16.93 -31.91
N VAL A 776 29.03 -17.05 -31.06
CA VAL A 776 29.90 -15.92 -30.73
C VAL A 776 30.61 -15.41 -31.99
N LYS A 777 31.24 -16.29 -32.76
CA LYS A 777 32.00 -15.92 -33.98
C LYS A 777 31.12 -15.28 -35.05
N LYS A 778 29.99 -15.91 -35.40
CA LYS A 778 29.16 -15.49 -36.54
C LYS A 778 28.25 -14.29 -36.23
N ILE A 779 27.81 -14.12 -34.98
CA ILE A 779 26.83 -13.09 -34.61
C ILE A 779 27.48 -11.92 -33.84
N TYR A 780 28.43 -12.21 -32.95
CA TYR A 780 29.08 -11.20 -32.11
C TYR A 780 30.51 -10.87 -32.57
N GLY A 781 31.02 -11.58 -33.58
CA GLY A 781 32.33 -11.34 -34.17
C GLY A 781 33.49 -11.58 -33.20
N ASN A 782 34.58 -10.84 -33.42
CA ASN A 782 35.82 -10.97 -32.65
C ASN A 782 35.81 -10.19 -31.32
N LYS A 783 34.63 -9.81 -30.81
CA LYS A 783 34.52 -9.05 -29.55
C LYS A 783 35.04 -9.84 -28.35
N TRP A 784 35.08 -11.17 -28.44
CA TRP A 784 35.42 -12.08 -27.34
C TRP A 784 36.59 -12.98 -27.71
N ILE A 785 37.52 -13.18 -26.77
CA ILE A 785 38.61 -14.16 -26.88
C ILE A 785 38.09 -15.50 -26.36
N LEU A 786 37.77 -16.42 -27.27
CA LEU A 786 37.33 -17.76 -26.93
C LEU A 786 38.53 -18.62 -26.54
N ARG A 787 38.48 -19.23 -25.36
CA ARG A 787 39.44 -20.25 -24.89
C ARG A 787 38.75 -21.63 -24.91
N PRO A 788 39.49 -22.74 -25.05
CA PRO A 788 38.93 -24.06 -24.83
C PRO A 788 38.27 -24.15 -23.45
N PHE A 789 37.10 -24.79 -23.36
CA PHE A 789 36.48 -25.09 -22.07
C PHE A 789 37.31 -26.17 -21.36
N GLU A 790 37.88 -25.84 -20.21
CA GLU A 790 38.64 -26.81 -19.41
C GLU A 790 37.69 -27.77 -18.70
N VAL A 791 37.99 -29.06 -18.75
CA VAL A 791 37.28 -30.10 -18.00
C VAL A 791 38.04 -30.38 -16.71
N ILE A 792 37.39 -30.16 -15.57
CA ILE A 792 37.94 -30.41 -14.24
C ILE A 792 37.08 -31.44 -13.52
N THR A 793 37.71 -32.39 -12.81
CA THR A 793 36.95 -33.33 -11.99
C THR A 793 36.38 -32.64 -10.76
N TYR A 794 35.26 -33.11 -10.20
CA TYR A 794 34.71 -32.57 -8.96
C TYR A 794 35.76 -32.56 -7.83
N LYS A 795 36.53 -33.64 -7.72
CA LYS A 795 37.63 -33.76 -6.76
C LYS A 795 38.64 -32.63 -6.97
N ASP A 796 39.15 -32.45 -8.18
CA ASP A 796 40.14 -31.41 -8.49
C ASP A 796 39.57 -29.99 -8.28
N ALA A 797 38.28 -29.78 -8.54
CA ALA A 797 37.62 -28.48 -8.31
C ALA A 797 37.59 -28.14 -6.81
N MET A 798 37.14 -29.09 -5.98
CA MET A 798 37.15 -28.94 -4.52
C MET A 798 38.58 -28.83 -3.98
N ASP A 799 39.51 -29.62 -4.52
CA ASP A 799 40.89 -29.64 -4.06
C ASP A 799 41.65 -28.35 -4.41
N PHE A 800 41.51 -27.84 -5.63
CA PHE A 800 42.23 -26.65 -6.10
C PHE A 800 41.51 -25.34 -5.79
N TYR A 801 40.19 -25.32 -5.60
CA TYR A 801 39.45 -24.06 -5.49
C TYR A 801 38.41 -24.03 -4.37
N GLY A 802 38.13 -25.17 -3.72
CA GLY A 802 37.21 -25.22 -2.57
C GLY A 802 35.75 -24.99 -2.94
N CYS A 803 35.44 -24.98 -4.25
CA CYS A 803 34.10 -24.91 -4.77
C CYS A 803 33.97 -25.75 -6.04
N ASP A 804 32.77 -26.23 -6.30
CA ASP A 804 32.41 -27.06 -7.44
C ASP A 804 32.21 -26.26 -8.75
N ARG A 805 32.31 -24.92 -8.67
CA ARG A 805 32.15 -23.98 -9.78
C ARG A 805 33.22 -22.87 -9.78
N PRO A 806 34.50 -23.23 -9.92
CA PRO A 806 35.60 -22.28 -9.78
C PRO A 806 35.67 -21.29 -10.95
N ASP A 807 36.04 -20.04 -10.64
CA ASP A 807 36.38 -19.06 -11.67
C ASP A 807 37.83 -19.25 -12.13
N LEU A 808 38.00 -19.98 -13.22
CA LEU A 808 39.31 -20.33 -13.78
C LEU A 808 40.07 -19.13 -14.36
N ARG A 809 39.43 -17.97 -14.51
CA ARG A 809 40.08 -16.77 -15.10
C ARG A 809 41.20 -16.22 -14.22
N TYR A 810 41.16 -16.45 -12.91
CA TYR A 810 42.16 -15.95 -11.96
C TYR A 810 43.38 -16.87 -11.81
N GLY A 811 43.26 -18.17 -12.10
CA GLY A 811 44.39 -19.12 -12.02
C GLY A 811 44.93 -19.42 -10.61
N LEU A 812 44.25 -18.98 -9.55
CA LEU A 812 44.71 -19.06 -8.16
C LEU A 812 44.37 -20.40 -7.49
N LYS A 813 45.07 -21.46 -7.88
CA LYS A 813 44.90 -22.80 -7.27
C LYS A 813 45.43 -22.84 -5.83
N MET A 814 44.66 -23.45 -4.94
CA MET A 814 45.08 -23.84 -3.61
C MET A 814 46.06 -25.01 -3.67
N GLN A 815 47.02 -25.01 -2.75
CA GLN A 815 48.01 -26.06 -2.55
C GLN A 815 47.91 -26.57 -1.12
N ASP A 816 47.88 -27.90 -0.95
CA ASP A 816 47.92 -28.52 0.37
C ASP A 816 49.32 -28.43 0.95
N ILE A 817 49.44 -27.82 2.12
CA ILE A 817 50.69 -27.67 2.87
C ILE A 817 50.62 -28.35 4.24
N THR A 818 49.58 -29.17 4.48
CA THR A 818 49.30 -29.79 5.78
C THR A 818 50.51 -30.55 6.30
N GLU A 819 51.13 -31.38 5.45
CA GLU A 819 52.34 -32.15 5.83
C GLU A 819 53.56 -31.28 6.13
N ILE A 820 53.66 -30.09 5.52
CA ILE A 820 54.76 -29.15 5.74
C ILE A 820 54.61 -28.50 7.12
N VAL A 821 53.39 -28.14 7.51
CA VAL A 821 53.14 -27.38 8.75
C VAL A 821 52.65 -28.22 9.92
N LYS A 822 52.57 -29.56 9.79
CA LYS A 822 52.00 -30.44 10.84
C LYS A 822 52.68 -30.34 12.21
N GLU A 823 53.99 -30.08 12.24
CA GLU A 823 54.78 -29.96 13.48
C GLU A 823 54.85 -28.50 14.01
N THR A 824 54.12 -27.56 13.42
CA THR A 824 54.15 -26.15 13.86
C THR A 824 53.48 -25.96 15.21
N THR A 825 53.99 -25.02 16.01
CA THR A 825 53.34 -24.58 17.26
C THR A 825 52.29 -23.49 17.02
N PHE A 826 52.09 -23.07 15.77
CA PHE A 826 51.11 -22.03 15.44
C PHE A 826 49.68 -22.58 15.50
N GLN A 827 48.94 -22.22 16.55
CA GLN A 827 47.61 -22.76 16.83
C GLN A 827 46.58 -22.63 15.69
N VAL A 828 46.73 -21.64 14.81
CA VAL A 828 45.85 -21.46 13.63
C VAL A 828 46.02 -22.61 12.63
N PHE A 829 47.18 -23.27 12.60
CA PHE A 829 47.45 -24.44 11.76
C PHE A 829 47.35 -25.74 12.54
N SER A 830 47.94 -25.84 13.73
CA SER A 830 48.00 -27.11 14.48
C SER A 830 46.62 -27.60 14.93
N LYS A 831 45.75 -26.70 15.40
CA LYS A 831 44.43 -27.07 15.91
C LYS A 831 43.50 -27.67 14.82
N PRO A 832 43.35 -27.06 13.63
CA PRO A 832 42.60 -27.71 12.55
C PRO A 832 43.15 -29.08 12.15
N ILE A 833 44.47 -29.27 12.15
CA ILE A 833 45.10 -30.56 11.81
C ILE A 833 44.80 -31.63 12.87
N GLU A 834 44.92 -31.30 14.16
CA GLU A 834 44.58 -32.19 15.28
C GLU A 834 43.11 -32.63 15.25
N GLU A 835 42.21 -31.75 14.78
CA GLU A 835 40.78 -32.01 14.59
C GLU A 835 40.47 -32.81 13.30
N GLY A 836 41.49 -33.21 12.54
CA GLY A 836 41.35 -34.00 11.29
C GLY A 836 41.13 -33.15 10.03
N GLY A 837 41.36 -31.84 10.11
CA GLY A 837 41.30 -30.90 9.00
C GLY A 837 42.60 -30.79 8.19
N ILE A 838 42.62 -29.82 7.25
CA ILE A 838 43.74 -29.59 6.32
C ILE A 838 44.14 -28.11 6.29
N VAL A 839 45.39 -27.83 5.94
CA VAL A 839 45.91 -26.46 5.75
C VAL A 839 46.30 -26.28 4.29
N LYS A 840 45.68 -25.30 3.63
CA LYS A 840 45.98 -24.93 2.23
C LYS A 840 46.50 -23.50 2.12
N CYS A 841 47.32 -23.26 1.10
CA CYS A 841 47.80 -21.92 0.74
C CYS A 841 47.46 -21.58 -0.72
N ILE A 842 47.44 -20.29 -1.04
CA ILE A 842 47.30 -19.79 -2.42
C ILE A 842 48.56 -19.02 -2.75
N LYS A 843 49.24 -19.43 -3.84
CA LYS A 843 50.39 -18.68 -4.36
C LYS A 843 49.88 -17.54 -5.25
N VAL A 844 50.26 -16.32 -4.92
CA VAL A 844 49.94 -15.12 -5.70
C VAL A 844 51.25 -14.50 -6.18
N SER A 845 51.59 -14.66 -7.47
CA SER A 845 52.81 -14.10 -8.06
C SER A 845 52.70 -12.60 -8.33
N ALA A 846 53.82 -11.97 -8.65
CA ALA A 846 53.86 -10.56 -9.04
C ALA A 846 52.94 -10.26 -10.24
N GLN A 847 52.78 -11.21 -11.18
CA GLN A 847 51.92 -11.03 -12.35
C GLN A 847 50.43 -10.96 -11.95
N GLU A 848 49.95 -11.85 -11.08
CA GLU A 848 48.55 -11.78 -10.61
C GLU A 848 48.29 -10.55 -9.74
N GLN A 849 49.32 -9.98 -9.10
CA GLN A 849 49.23 -8.73 -8.34
C GLN A 849 49.34 -7.46 -9.23
N GLY A 850 49.43 -7.59 -10.56
CA GLY A 850 49.61 -6.45 -11.46
C GLY A 850 50.95 -5.73 -11.26
N ASN A 851 51.99 -6.48 -10.88
CA ASN A 851 53.33 -5.99 -10.52
C ASN A 851 53.35 -4.98 -9.35
N LYS A 852 52.29 -4.95 -8.53
CA LYS A 852 52.20 -4.08 -7.35
C LYS A 852 51.87 -4.90 -6.11
N ARG A 853 52.78 -4.86 -5.13
CA ARG A 853 52.62 -5.57 -3.86
C ARG A 853 51.32 -5.18 -3.14
N MET A 854 50.62 -6.17 -2.61
CA MET A 854 49.46 -5.95 -1.72
C MET A 854 49.86 -5.14 -0.47
N SER A 855 49.07 -4.12 -0.14
CA SER A 855 49.27 -3.31 1.06
C SER A 855 48.87 -4.08 2.31
N LYS A 856 49.41 -3.68 3.47
CA LYS A 856 49.04 -4.28 4.76
C LYS A 856 47.53 -4.20 5.04
N GLY A 857 46.91 -3.07 4.70
CA GLY A 857 45.46 -2.90 4.85
C GLY A 857 44.64 -3.83 3.93
N GLN A 858 45.12 -4.13 2.73
CA GLN A 858 44.46 -5.12 1.87
C GLN A 858 44.54 -6.53 2.45
N ILE A 859 45.69 -6.89 3.04
CA ILE A 859 45.87 -8.18 3.71
C ILE A 859 44.99 -8.27 4.97
N GLU A 860 44.92 -7.21 5.78
CA GLU A 860 44.02 -7.15 6.95
C GLU A 860 42.54 -7.29 6.56
N ASN A 861 42.13 -6.67 5.44
CA ASN A 861 40.77 -6.85 4.91
C ASN A 861 40.51 -8.31 4.48
N LEU A 862 41.45 -8.96 3.79
CA LEU A 862 41.31 -10.38 3.44
C LEU A 862 41.24 -11.28 4.67
N THR A 863 42.02 -10.99 5.71
CA THR A 863 41.96 -11.68 7.00
C THR A 863 40.59 -11.52 7.66
N ALA A 864 40.02 -10.31 7.65
CA ALA A 864 38.69 -10.05 8.20
C ALA A 864 37.61 -10.81 7.43
N ILE A 865 37.69 -10.87 6.09
CA ILE A 865 36.78 -11.64 5.25
C ILE A 865 36.87 -13.14 5.59
N ALA A 866 38.08 -13.69 5.69
CA ALA A 866 38.27 -15.09 6.07
C ALA A 866 37.63 -15.41 7.44
N GLN A 867 37.76 -14.50 8.41
CA GLN A 867 37.16 -14.64 9.74
C GLN A 867 35.63 -14.59 9.72
N GLN A 868 35.04 -13.70 8.92
CA GLN A 868 33.58 -13.64 8.73
C GLN A 868 33.01 -14.94 8.15
N HIS A 869 33.80 -15.65 7.34
CA HIS A 869 33.44 -16.95 6.77
C HIS A 869 33.88 -18.15 7.62
N GLY A 870 34.26 -17.94 8.89
CA GLY A 870 34.46 -19.00 9.88
C GLY A 870 35.89 -19.51 10.03
N LEU A 871 36.89 -18.94 9.35
CA LEU A 871 38.30 -19.25 9.58
C LEU A 871 38.83 -18.52 10.82
N GLY A 872 39.80 -19.08 11.55
CA GLY A 872 40.43 -18.40 12.70
C GLY A 872 41.25 -17.16 12.32
N GLY A 873 41.62 -17.04 11.04
CA GLY A 873 42.40 -15.95 10.47
C GLY A 873 43.04 -16.38 9.15
N LEU A 874 43.59 -15.42 8.40
CA LEU A 874 44.36 -15.67 7.18
C LEU A 874 45.84 -15.40 7.46
N ALA A 875 46.65 -16.46 7.42
CA ALA A 875 48.10 -16.32 7.46
C ALA A 875 48.63 -15.91 6.08
N TYR A 876 49.65 -15.06 6.05
CA TYR A 876 50.29 -14.61 4.81
C TYR A 876 51.80 -14.70 4.93
N ILE A 877 52.48 -14.95 3.81
CA ILE A 877 53.94 -14.84 3.67
C ILE A 877 54.22 -14.00 2.44
N ILE A 878 55.06 -12.98 2.58
CA ILE A 878 55.52 -12.17 1.47
C ILE A 878 56.92 -12.64 1.11
N VAL A 879 57.09 -13.10 -0.12
CA VAL A 879 58.36 -13.59 -0.65
C VAL A 879 59.04 -12.43 -1.38
N ASN A 880 60.13 -11.90 -0.81
CA ASN A 880 61.02 -10.94 -1.47
C ASN A 880 62.18 -11.72 -2.14
N GLU A 881 63.05 -11.05 -2.91
CA GLU A 881 64.14 -11.71 -3.65
C GLU A 881 65.09 -12.51 -2.74
N ASP A 882 65.43 -11.99 -1.56
CA ASP A 882 66.39 -12.61 -0.63
C ASP A 882 65.81 -12.94 0.75
N GLU A 883 64.52 -12.63 1.01
CA GLU A 883 63.93 -12.79 2.34
C GLU A 883 62.43 -13.13 2.31
N LEU A 884 61.98 -13.84 3.34
CA LEU A 884 60.57 -14.01 3.66
C LEU A 884 60.15 -12.97 4.71
N GLN A 885 59.03 -12.28 4.47
CA GLN A 885 58.48 -11.30 5.41
C GLN A 885 57.08 -11.72 5.86
N SER A 886 56.94 -12.07 7.14
CA SER A 886 55.65 -12.37 7.76
C SER A 886 55.70 -12.47 9.29
N PRO A 887 54.60 -12.13 10.00
CA PRO A 887 54.46 -12.38 11.44
C PRO A 887 54.55 -13.86 11.82
N ILE A 888 54.30 -14.80 10.89
CA ILE A 888 54.23 -16.23 11.19
C ILE A 888 55.55 -16.98 11.04
N ILE A 889 56.58 -16.38 10.44
CA ILE A 889 57.88 -17.05 10.17
C ILE A 889 58.50 -17.62 11.45
N LYS A 890 58.41 -16.87 12.56
CA LYS A 890 58.91 -17.31 13.87
C LYS A 890 58.29 -18.60 14.41
N PHE A 891 57.13 -19.00 13.89
CA PHE A 891 56.42 -20.22 14.31
C PHE A 891 56.63 -21.39 13.34
N LEU A 892 57.23 -21.16 12.17
CA LEU A 892 57.50 -22.20 11.17
C LEU A 892 58.85 -22.92 11.41
N GLY A 893 59.75 -22.37 12.22
CA GLY A 893 61.08 -22.94 12.46
C GLY A 893 62.09 -22.62 11.33
N GLU A 894 63.40 -22.74 11.62
CA GLU A 894 64.46 -22.38 10.65
C GLU A 894 64.48 -23.32 9.43
N ASP A 895 64.11 -24.60 9.59
CA ASP A 895 64.15 -25.60 8.51
C ASP A 895 63.04 -25.42 7.46
N ILE A 896 61.83 -24.97 7.85
CA ILE A 896 60.70 -24.74 6.92
C ILE A 896 60.83 -23.37 6.23
N ALA A 897 61.49 -22.39 6.87
CA ALA A 897 61.71 -21.08 6.29
C ALA A 897 62.89 -21.03 5.30
N ALA A 898 63.77 -22.04 5.30
CA ALA A 898 64.98 -22.11 4.47
C ALA A 898 64.82 -22.92 3.18
N GLY A 899 63.65 -23.53 2.91
CA GLY A 899 63.39 -24.40 1.75
C GLY A 899 62.13 -24.03 0.98
#